data_AF-A0A9P9Q8Q2-F1
#
_entry.id   AF-A0A9P9Q8Q2-F1
#
_cell.length_a   1.000
_cell.length_b   1.000
_cell.length_c   1.000
_cell.angle_alpha   90.00
_cell.angle_beta   90.00
_cell.angle_gamma   90.00
#
_symmetry.space_group_name_H-M   'P 1'
#
loop_
_entity.id
_entity.type
_entity.pdbx_description
1 polymer ?
#
loop_
_entity_poly.entity_id
_entity_poly.type
_entity_poly.pdbx_seq_one_letter_code
_entity_poly.pdbx_strand_id
1 'polypeptide(L)'
;MLSKRPETTRYDISSVTDILCGAAPLSKELQNDVSRRFNLQINQGWGMTEVTCGAIHVPGGVRDGSGSVGQLDPNTECKLLDDNGNEVALGEPGEVYIRGPQVCLRYWKNNVATKEAISSDKWLKTGDVAICDNRGYFWIVDRKKELIKVNALQVAPAELEAVLLEHEHIADAAVVGIILHGEEWPRAYVTIQDAAKGKVTSWDIKEWIKPRVAKHKWLVGGVTFVDEVPKLASGKIQRKVMREWSKADAKLLEKQTKARNILDQGQLQKFRALHRSGKLQAWDMSFRLLRSSPWLARKKDEILGPLQSLCKRTLFSSRLPCTRGFFTPTTLTMAPSAVPIPNSISSSTTNGVGVRCPHNFPQEPYKILPQYHSKPSKLRIACVGAGASGLCLAYKLERMLDPNSWELTLFEKNAHFGGTWYENTYPGVACDIPSHLYTYSWDPNPNWSHYFAYGPEIQQYFERFAERHGSRKYMKLNTKLVEARWDDKRGRWMVVLEDQVSGEKWEDWCHVLVNGSGILNNWRWPDIEGLHDFGGALMHSAKWDHSVDFKGKAVGVIGTGSTSVQIVPQLQKEAKDLKVFMRSPTWISPPFGGGVLNEELLKGAEQEPSKRQYTFTTEDKKRFNEDPAYLLQFRKKIEAEINSLFGMYQQGSEMSNKFREVITTEMTRRIGPGNEKLKEFIIPKWSPGCRRISPGDGYLEALTRENVQPVFSNIQRVTPEGITTEDGQLHKLDVLVCATGFQVAFRPAFKVINSSNGTTLDEDWGKGPNLYLGLSAPRFPNFYTIVGPGATWSSGTLLPSIETSVEYAIKMMRKMQTEGIISMDVKQEALDDIYAHFDEFHQTTVWQEECRSWFKDGKIKNRIYLWPGSTIHFLKTIKEPRFEDYNIRYRYKNRFAFLGNGEVQAHGKGDVAGLAPYVRNSDHEWSIA
;
A
#
# COMPACT_ATOMS: atom_id res chain seq x y z
N MET A 1 2.38 -17.47 -20.98
CA MET A 1 1.80 -18.33 -19.92
C MET A 1 0.81 -19.34 -20.47
N LEU A 2 -0.23 -18.90 -21.20
CA LEU A 2 -1.27 -19.79 -21.77
C LEU A 2 -0.72 -20.97 -22.61
N SER A 3 0.36 -20.74 -23.38
CA SER A 3 0.99 -21.77 -24.22
C SER A 3 1.79 -22.83 -23.42
N LYS A 4 2.43 -22.46 -22.30
CA LYS A 4 3.44 -23.33 -21.64
C LYS A 4 3.03 -23.88 -20.27
N ARG A 5 2.08 -23.25 -19.57
CA ARG A 5 1.72 -23.63 -18.19
C ARG A 5 0.72 -24.80 -18.17
N PRO A 6 1.02 -25.91 -17.47
CA PRO A 6 0.11 -27.05 -17.35
C PRO A 6 -1.23 -26.68 -16.73
N GLU A 7 -1.26 -25.71 -15.82
CA GLU A 7 -2.46 -25.26 -15.10
C GLU A 7 -3.52 -24.67 -16.03
N THR A 8 -3.12 -24.18 -17.21
CA THR A 8 -4.04 -23.59 -18.19
C THR A 8 -5.05 -24.62 -18.70
N THR A 9 -4.74 -25.92 -18.66
CA THR A 9 -5.69 -26.98 -19.07
C THR A 9 -6.81 -27.20 -18.07
N ARG A 10 -6.73 -26.62 -16.86
CA ARG A 10 -7.74 -26.77 -15.80
C ARG A 10 -8.88 -25.79 -15.89
N TYR A 11 -8.81 -24.81 -16.79
CA TYR A 11 -9.81 -23.76 -16.93
C TYR A 11 -10.49 -23.85 -18.30
N ASP A 12 -11.82 -23.80 -18.30
CA ASP A 12 -12.60 -23.61 -19.52
C ASP A 12 -12.59 -22.12 -19.89
N ILE A 13 -11.94 -21.79 -21.00
CA ILE A 13 -11.89 -20.44 -21.56
C ILE A 13 -12.58 -20.34 -22.92
N SER A 14 -13.47 -21.28 -23.24
CA SER A 14 -14.20 -21.32 -24.51
C SER A 14 -15.10 -20.10 -24.77
N SER A 15 -15.46 -19.35 -23.71
CA SER A 15 -16.19 -18.09 -23.83
C SER A 15 -15.33 -16.90 -24.27
N VAL A 16 -14.00 -17.05 -24.29
CA VAL A 16 -13.06 -16.00 -24.72
C VAL A 16 -12.82 -16.12 -26.22
N THR A 17 -13.27 -15.13 -26.99
CA THR A 17 -13.12 -15.12 -28.45
C THR A 17 -11.88 -14.38 -28.91
N ASP A 18 -11.45 -13.36 -28.16
CA ASP A 18 -10.38 -12.43 -28.52
C ASP A 18 -9.54 -12.06 -27.31
N ILE A 19 -8.23 -11.93 -27.49
CA ILE A 19 -7.29 -11.42 -26.49
C ILE A 19 -6.46 -10.32 -27.14
N LEU A 20 -6.51 -9.12 -26.56
CA LEU A 20 -5.63 -8.02 -26.91
C LEU A 20 -4.30 -8.17 -26.15
N CYS A 21 -3.18 -8.19 -26.89
CA CYS A 21 -1.84 -8.27 -26.32
C CYS A 21 -1.04 -7.01 -26.65
N GLY A 22 -0.37 -6.46 -25.64
CA GLY A 22 0.52 -5.31 -25.76
C GLY A 22 1.72 -5.42 -24.82
N ALA A 23 2.48 -4.33 -24.70
CA ALA A 23 3.69 -4.18 -23.88
C ALA A 23 4.97 -4.86 -24.41
N ALA A 24 4.91 -5.99 -25.09
CA ALA A 24 6.04 -6.62 -25.80
C ALA A 24 5.55 -7.35 -27.05
N PRO A 25 6.33 -7.38 -28.15
CA PRO A 25 5.94 -8.12 -29.35
C PRO A 25 5.85 -9.62 -29.06
N LEU A 26 4.77 -10.26 -29.50
CA LEU A 26 4.67 -11.72 -29.55
C LEU A 26 5.23 -12.23 -30.87
N SER A 27 5.99 -13.32 -30.82
CA SER A 27 6.35 -14.02 -32.05
C SER A 27 5.10 -14.56 -32.74
N LYS A 28 5.17 -14.64 -34.06
CA LYS A 28 4.12 -15.22 -34.92
C LYS A 28 3.77 -16.64 -34.46
N GLU A 29 4.78 -17.42 -34.09
CA GLU A 29 4.65 -18.82 -33.68
C GLU A 29 3.86 -18.91 -32.37
N LEU A 30 4.19 -18.08 -31.38
CA LEU A 30 3.51 -18.05 -30.09
C LEU A 30 2.06 -17.54 -30.21
N GLN A 31 1.84 -16.51 -31.02
CA GLN A 31 0.49 -15.99 -31.33
C GLN A 31 -0.39 -17.11 -31.91
N ASN A 32 0.14 -17.84 -32.89
CA ASN A 32 -0.58 -18.90 -33.61
C ASN A 32 -0.72 -20.19 -32.79
N ASP A 33 0.21 -20.48 -31.87
CA ASP A 33 0.08 -21.59 -30.93
C ASP A 33 -1.09 -21.38 -29.98
N VAL A 34 -1.15 -20.21 -29.32
CA VAL A 34 -2.24 -19.88 -28.38
C VAL A 34 -3.58 -19.79 -29.10
N SER A 35 -3.62 -19.14 -30.27
CA SER A 35 -4.84 -19.00 -31.08
C SER A 35 -5.43 -20.37 -31.46
N ARG A 36 -4.58 -21.31 -31.89
CA ARG A 36 -5.01 -22.67 -32.24
C ARG A 36 -5.43 -23.49 -31.02
N ARG A 37 -4.66 -23.42 -29.94
CA ARG A 37 -4.89 -24.24 -28.74
C ARG A 37 -6.23 -23.94 -28.07
N PHE A 38 -6.67 -22.68 -28.11
CA PHE A 38 -7.88 -22.23 -27.41
C PHE A 38 -8.98 -21.76 -28.36
N ASN A 39 -8.80 -21.91 -29.68
CA ASN A 39 -9.75 -21.49 -30.71
C ASN A 39 -10.22 -20.03 -30.54
N LEU A 40 -9.26 -19.13 -30.30
CA LEU A 40 -9.48 -17.71 -30.09
C LEU A 40 -8.54 -16.88 -30.96
N GLN A 41 -8.77 -15.58 -31.02
CA GLN A 41 -7.95 -14.64 -31.77
C GLN A 41 -7.04 -13.84 -30.85
N ILE A 42 -5.73 -13.85 -31.10
CA ILE A 42 -4.78 -12.93 -30.46
C ILE A 42 -4.60 -11.72 -31.35
N ASN A 43 -5.01 -10.55 -30.87
CA ASN A 43 -4.79 -9.26 -31.52
C ASN A 43 -3.63 -8.56 -30.83
N GLN A 44 -2.56 -8.22 -31.56
CA GLN A 44 -1.50 -7.40 -30.99
C GLN A 44 -1.78 -5.92 -31.26
N GLY A 45 -1.30 -5.06 -30.35
CA GLY A 45 -1.34 -3.62 -30.51
C GLY A 45 -0.07 -2.98 -29.99
N TRP A 46 0.26 -1.80 -30.51
CA TRP A 46 1.39 -1.00 -30.06
C TRP A 46 0.94 0.32 -29.44
N GLY A 47 1.56 0.63 -28.31
CA GLY A 47 1.32 1.83 -27.53
C GLY A 47 2.39 2.02 -26.45
N MET A 48 2.48 3.25 -25.98
CA MET A 48 3.34 3.68 -24.87
C MET A 48 2.59 4.70 -24.01
N THR A 49 3.12 5.03 -22.83
CA THR A 49 2.48 5.97 -21.90
C THR A 49 2.23 7.34 -22.54
N GLU A 50 3.12 7.73 -23.45
CA GLU A 50 3.11 8.99 -24.18
C GLU A 50 2.04 9.05 -25.29
N VAL A 51 1.33 7.97 -25.60
CA VAL A 51 0.25 7.92 -26.62
C VAL A 51 -1.12 7.49 -26.07
N THR A 52 -1.40 7.75 -24.79
CA THR A 52 -2.73 7.54 -24.17
C THR A 52 -3.32 6.16 -24.50
N CYS A 53 -2.51 5.12 -24.27
CA CYS A 53 -2.79 3.68 -24.38
C CYS A 53 -2.56 2.99 -25.75
N GLY A 54 -2.48 3.69 -26.88
CA GLY A 54 -2.22 3.03 -28.18
C GLY A 54 -2.20 3.96 -29.38
N ALA A 55 -1.58 3.51 -30.47
CA ALA A 55 -1.59 4.24 -31.74
C ALA A 55 -1.59 3.33 -32.99
N ILE A 56 -1.34 2.04 -32.81
CA ILE A 56 -1.34 1.03 -33.87
C ILE A 56 -2.06 -0.20 -33.32
N HIS A 57 -3.09 -0.67 -34.02
CA HIS A 57 -3.86 -1.84 -33.63
C HIS A 57 -4.23 -2.71 -34.82
N VAL A 58 -4.37 -4.01 -34.59
CA VAL A 58 -5.07 -4.88 -35.54
C VAL A 58 -6.55 -4.44 -35.57
N PRO A 59 -7.11 -4.09 -36.74
CA PRO A 59 -8.50 -3.64 -36.82
C PRO A 59 -9.48 -4.70 -36.28
N GLY A 60 -10.50 -4.26 -35.55
CA GLY A 60 -11.50 -5.14 -34.96
C GLY A 60 -12.16 -6.06 -36.00
N GLY A 61 -12.26 -7.34 -35.70
CA GLY A 61 -12.82 -8.36 -36.61
C GLY A 61 -11.87 -8.90 -37.67
N VAL A 62 -10.63 -8.40 -37.76
CA VAL A 62 -9.61 -8.91 -38.70
C VAL A 62 -8.76 -9.96 -38.04
N ARG A 63 -8.83 -11.22 -38.50
CA ARG A 63 -7.93 -12.29 -38.05
C ARG A 63 -6.54 -12.10 -38.63
N ASP A 64 -5.64 -11.52 -37.84
CA ASP A 64 -4.20 -11.50 -38.12
C ASP A 64 -3.48 -12.63 -37.37
N GLY A 65 -2.64 -13.36 -38.09
CA GLY A 65 -1.75 -14.39 -37.54
C GLY A 65 -0.30 -14.17 -37.99
N SER A 66 0.03 -12.95 -38.41
CA SER A 66 1.34 -12.62 -38.98
C SER A 66 2.38 -12.17 -37.96
N GLY A 67 1.99 -11.93 -36.70
CA GLY A 67 2.86 -11.33 -35.69
C GLY A 67 2.85 -9.80 -35.69
N SER A 68 1.99 -9.17 -36.49
CA SER A 68 1.93 -7.72 -36.62
C SER A 68 1.26 -7.06 -35.41
N VAL A 69 1.61 -5.81 -35.13
CA VAL A 69 0.87 -4.95 -34.18
C VAL A 69 -0.29 -4.20 -34.86
N GLY A 70 -0.49 -4.43 -36.16
CA GLY A 70 -1.61 -3.92 -36.95
C GLY A 70 -1.31 -2.62 -37.70
N GLN A 71 -2.34 -1.80 -37.88
CA GLN A 71 -2.32 -0.58 -38.68
C GLN A 71 -2.47 0.66 -37.79
N LEU A 72 -2.06 1.83 -38.30
CA LEU A 72 -2.21 3.10 -37.57
C LEU A 72 -3.67 3.40 -37.26
N ASP A 73 -3.91 3.90 -36.04
CA ASP A 73 -5.23 4.36 -35.64
C ASP A 73 -5.66 5.59 -36.43
N PRO A 74 -6.98 5.81 -36.66
CA PRO A 74 -7.48 6.99 -37.33
C PRO A 74 -6.95 8.30 -36.72
N ASN A 75 -6.64 9.28 -37.56
CA ASN A 75 -6.05 10.57 -37.18
C ASN A 75 -4.64 10.48 -36.57
N THR A 76 -3.92 9.38 -36.82
CA THR A 76 -2.52 9.21 -36.43
C THR A 76 -1.61 9.26 -37.66
N GLU A 77 -0.53 10.01 -37.54
CA GLU A 77 0.56 10.04 -38.51
C GLU A 77 1.78 9.30 -37.95
N CYS A 78 2.49 8.59 -38.82
CA CYS A 78 3.70 7.85 -38.48
C CYS A 78 4.75 8.00 -39.58
N LYS A 79 6.02 8.06 -39.17
CA LYS A 79 7.17 7.89 -40.06
C LYS A 79 8.22 7.00 -39.39
N LEU A 80 8.95 6.27 -40.21
CA LEU A 80 10.04 5.38 -39.80
C LEU A 80 11.37 5.99 -40.25
N LEU A 81 12.25 6.35 -39.31
CA LEU A 81 13.50 7.05 -39.63
C LEU A 81 14.75 6.18 -39.38
N ASP A 82 15.75 6.29 -40.26
CA ASP A 82 17.07 5.70 -40.06
C ASP A 82 17.90 6.48 -39.01
N ASP A 83 19.13 6.03 -38.73
CA ASP A 83 20.05 6.70 -37.80
C ASP A 83 20.50 8.10 -38.29
N ASN A 84 20.34 8.41 -39.59
CA ASN A 84 20.66 9.69 -40.20
C ASN A 84 19.46 10.66 -40.24
N GLY A 85 18.27 10.21 -39.84
CA GLY A 85 17.03 10.98 -39.86
C GLY A 85 16.28 10.97 -41.19
N ASN A 86 16.62 10.07 -42.12
CA ASN A 86 15.92 9.89 -43.39
C ASN A 86 14.79 8.85 -43.22
N GLU A 87 13.69 9.01 -43.95
CA GLU A 87 12.64 7.99 -44.00
C GLU A 87 13.12 6.73 -44.71
N VAL A 88 12.90 5.57 -44.08
CA VAL A 88 13.30 4.26 -44.62
C VAL A 88 12.28 3.74 -45.63
N ALA A 89 12.71 2.87 -46.54
CA ALA A 89 11.80 2.26 -47.51
C ALA A 89 10.85 1.25 -46.83
N LEU A 90 9.75 0.89 -47.51
CA LEU A 90 8.85 -0.16 -47.03
C LEU A 90 9.60 -1.48 -46.81
N GLY A 91 9.36 -2.12 -45.68
CA GLY A 91 10.05 -3.34 -45.24
C GLY A 91 11.42 -3.12 -44.59
N GLU A 92 11.96 -1.89 -44.59
CA GLU A 92 13.20 -1.56 -43.91
C GLU A 92 12.94 -1.10 -42.46
N PRO A 93 13.82 -1.44 -41.51
CA PRO A 93 13.65 -1.06 -40.10
C PRO A 93 13.97 0.42 -39.89
N GLY A 94 13.07 1.14 -39.21
CA GLY A 94 13.29 2.53 -38.80
C GLY A 94 12.67 2.85 -37.44
N GLU A 95 13.19 3.87 -36.76
CA GLU A 95 12.63 4.38 -35.51
C GLU A 95 11.25 4.97 -35.75
N VAL A 96 10.27 4.56 -34.95
CA VAL A 96 8.89 4.99 -35.04
C VAL A 96 8.75 6.41 -34.46
N TYR A 97 8.22 7.32 -35.26
CA TYR A 97 7.82 8.66 -34.85
C TYR A 97 6.32 8.80 -35.01
N ILE A 98 5.62 9.25 -33.96
CA ILE A 98 4.14 9.34 -33.96
C ILE A 98 3.69 10.77 -33.74
N ARG A 99 2.64 11.17 -34.45
CA ARG A 99 1.93 12.42 -34.22
C ARG A 99 0.42 12.18 -34.30
N GLY A 100 -0.32 12.67 -33.31
CA GLY A 100 -1.77 12.49 -33.26
C GLY A 100 -2.38 13.05 -31.97
N PRO A 101 -3.72 13.10 -31.88
CA PRO A 101 -4.44 13.64 -30.72
C PRO A 101 -4.21 12.85 -29.42
N GLN A 102 -3.78 11.59 -29.53
CA GLN A 102 -3.47 10.70 -28.41
C GLN A 102 -2.09 10.96 -27.79
N VAL A 103 -1.21 11.71 -28.47
CA VAL A 103 0.13 12.02 -27.96
C VAL A 103 0.02 12.98 -26.77
N CYS A 104 0.74 12.68 -25.69
CA CYS A 104 0.73 13.50 -24.48
C CYS A 104 1.27 14.91 -24.76
N LEU A 105 0.75 15.92 -24.04
CA LEU A 105 1.10 17.33 -24.30
C LEU A 105 2.54 17.67 -23.89
N ARG A 106 3.01 17.09 -22.78
CA ARG A 106 4.34 17.31 -22.18
C ARG A 106 4.58 16.36 -21.02
N TYR A 107 5.84 16.22 -20.63
CA TYR A 107 6.20 15.65 -19.33
C TYR A 107 5.95 16.68 -18.21
N TRP A 108 5.25 16.27 -17.17
CA TRP A 108 4.86 17.17 -16.07
C TRP A 108 6.08 17.78 -15.38
N LYS A 109 6.18 19.12 -15.41
CA LYS A 109 7.29 19.92 -14.85
C LYS A 109 8.69 19.50 -15.34
N ASN A 110 8.79 18.79 -16.45
CA ASN A 110 10.06 18.35 -17.02
C ASN A 110 10.19 18.86 -18.47
N ASN A 111 10.60 20.12 -18.59
CA ASN A 111 10.76 20.78 -19.88
C ASN A 111 11.90 20.17 -20.71
N VAL A 112 12.91 19.59 -20.06
CA VAL A 112 14.04 18.91 -20.74
C VAL A 112 13.54 17.64 -21.43
N ALA A 113 12.93 16.73 -20.67
CA ALA A 113 12.38 15.49 -21.23
C ALA A 113 11.32 15.76 -22.31
N THR A 114 10.50 16.81 -22.14
CA THR A 114 9.53 17.22 -23.16
C THR A 114 10.21 17.60 -24.47
N LYS A 115 11.26 18.42 -24.44
CA LYS A 115 12.00 18.82 -25.66
C LYS A 115 12.80 17.69 -26.29
N GLU A 116 13.27 16.74 -25.49
CA GLU A 116 14.01 15.57 -25.98
C GLU A 116 13.09 14.59 -26.71
N ALA A 117 11.90 14.34 -26.16
CA ALA A 117 10.96 13.34 -26.65
C ALA A 117 9.95 13.86 -27.67
N ILE A 118 9.54 15.14 -27.59
CA ILE A 118 8.56 15.74 -28.49
C ILE A 118 9.21 16.89 -29.25
N SER A 119 9.26 16.78 -30.57
CA SER A 119 9.81 17.83 -31.43
C SER A 119 8.92 19.08 -31.45
N SER A 120 9.46 20.20 -31.93
CA SER A 120 8.72 21.47 -32.05
C SER A 120 7.49 21.37 -32.95
N ASP A 121 7.51 20.48 -33.93
CA ASP A 121 6.40 20.14 -34.84
C ASP A 121 5.54 18.96 -34.35
N LYS A 122 5.64 18.64 -33.04
CA LYS A 122 4.80 17.70 -32.29
C LYS A 122 4.94 16.23 -32.66
N TRP A 123 6.08 15.81 -33.23
CA TRP A 123 6.39 14.38 -33.35
C TRP A 123 6.96 13.85 -32.04
N LEU A 124 6.35 12.77 -31.56
CA LEU A 124 6.88 11.95 -30.48
C LEU A 124 7.95 11.00 -31.04
N LYS A 125 9.16 11.09 -30.49
CA LYS A 125 10.24 10.12 -30.70
C LYS A 125 10.05 8.94 -29.76
N THR A 126 9.67 7.78 -30.30
CA THR A 126 9.25 6.64 -29.45
C THR A 126 10.43 5.83 -28.92
N GLY A 127 11.55 5.83 -29.65
CA GLY A 127 12.68 4.94 -29.42
C GLY A 127 12.42 3.46 -29.73
N ASP A 128 11.24 3.12 -30.25
CA ASP A 128 10.92 1.78 -30.79
C ASP A 128 11.25 1.75 -32.29
N VAL A 129 11.71 0.60 -32.78
CA VAL A 129 12.06 0.36 -34.19
C VAL A 129 11.05 -0.60 -34.77
N ALA A 130 10.50 -0.27 -35.93
CA ALA A 130 9.51 -1.09 -36.62
C ALA A 130 9.83 -1.23 -38.11
N ILE A 131 9.24 -2.25 -38.73
CA ILE A 131 9.10 -2.36 -40.18
C ILE A 131 7.63 -2.16 -40.54
N CYS A 132 7.37 -1.55 -41.70
CA CYS A 132 6.03 -1.39 -42.26
C CYS A 132 5.95 -2.02 -43.65
N ASP A 133 4.92 -2.83 -43.91
CA ASP A 133 4.69 -3.42 -45.24
C ASP A 133 3.85 -2.49 -46.14
N ASN A 134 3.66 -2.92 -47.39
CA ASN A 134 2.85 -2.19 -48.38
C ASN A 134 1.34 -2.18 -48.07
N ARG A 135 0.87 -2.93 -47.07
CA ARG A 135 -0.52 -2.92 -46.58
C ARG A 135 -0.68 -2.00 -45.37
N GLY A 136 0.38 -1.32 -44.93
CA GLY A 136 0.38 -0.45 -43.75
C GLY A 136 0.39 -1.22 -42.43
N TYR A 137 0.77 -2.50 -42.44
CA TYR A 137 0.93 -3.30 -41.23
C TYR A 137 2.32 -3.10 -40.64
N PHE A 138 2.39 -2.95 -39.32
CA PHE A 138 3.62 -2.71 -38.60
C PHE A 138 4.04 -3.95 -37.78
N TRP A 139 5.34 -4.21 -37.73
CA TRP A 139 5.96 -5.16 -36.81
C TRP A 139 7.02 -4.44 -35.99
N ILE A 140 6.91 -4.54 -34.67
CA ILE A 140 7.91 -4.00 -33.75
C ILE A 140 9.12 -4.93 -33.76
N VAL A 141 10.26 -4.40 -34.17
CA VAL A 141 11.53 -5.13 -34.28
C VAL A 141 12.21 -5.16 -32.92
N ASP A 142 12.51 -3.99 -32.35
CA ASP A 142 13.17 -3.84 -31.05
C ASP A 142 13.14 -2.38 -30.56
N ARG A 143 13.83 -2.05 -29.47
CA ARG A 143 14.12 -0.69 -29.02
C ARG A 143 15.44 -0.20 -29.63
N LYS A 144 15.49 1.04 -30.11
CA LYS A 144 16.70 1.67 -30.68
C LYS A 144 17.91 1.59 -29.75
N LYS A 145 17.70 1.75 -28.44
CA LYS A 145 18.75 1.66 -27.40
C LYS A 145 19.16 0.22 -27.06
N GLU A 146 18.49 -0.79 -27.60
CA GLU A 146 18.73 -2.22 -27.33
C GLU A 146 19.35 -2.98 -28.49
N LEU A 147 19.31 -2.42 -29.70
CA LEU A 147 19.96 -2.99 -30.88
C LEU A 147 21.48 -3.14 -30.70
N ILE A 148 21.98 -4.31 -31.07
CA ILE A 148 23.40 -4.67 -31.03
C ILE A 148 24.01 -4.28 -32.39
N LYS A 149 25.15 -3.57 -32.40
CA LYS A 149 25.79 -3.12 -33.64
C LYS A 149 26.97 -4.01 -34.01
N VAL A 150 26.77 -4.89 -35.00
CA VAL A 150 27.78 -5.83 -35.50
C VAL A 150 28.23 -5.40 -36.89
N ASN A 151 29.47 -4.94 -37.06
CA ASN A 151 30.03 -4.50 -38.36
C ASN A 151 29.12 -3.49 -39.09
N ALA A 152 28.65 -2.47 -38.37
CA ALA A 152 27.69 -1.46 -38.84
C ALA A 152 26.28 -1.97 -39.21
N LEU A 153 25.99 -3.26 -39.00
CA LEU A 153 24.64 -3.83 -39.13
C LEU A 153 23.97 -3.90 -37.75
N GLN A 154 22.65 -3.65 -37.72
CA GLN A 154 21.86 -3.73 -36.49
C GLN A 154 21.32 -5.16 -36.30
N VAL A 155 21.50 -5.69 -35.09
CA VAL A 155 20.99 -7.01 -34.68
C VAL A 155 20.02 -6.80 -33.52
N ALA A 156 18.78 -7.24 -33.70
CA ALA A 156 17.76 -7.19 -32.66
C ALA A 156 17.91 -8.37 -31.70
N PRO A 157 18.15 -8.13 -30.38
CA PRO A 157 18.08 -9.18 -29.37
C PRO A 157 16.81 -10.02 -29.44
N ALA A 158 15.64 -9.39 -29.62
CA ALA A 158 14.35 -10.08 -29.61
C ALA A 158 14.23 -11.14 -30.71
N GLU A 159 14.82 -10.90 -31.89
CA GLU A 159 14.85 -11.87 -32.98
C GLU A 159 15.64 -13.11 -32.61
N LEU A 160 16.82 -12.94 -32.02
CA LEU A 160 17.68 -14.05 -31.60
C LEU A 160 17.05 -14.84 -30.45
N GLU A 161 16.36 -14.16 -29.54
CA GLU A 161 15.61 -14.80 -28.45
C GLU A 161 14.47 -15.67 -28.98
N ALA A 162 13.70 -15.17 -29.94
CA ALA A 162 12.63 -15.93 -30.56
C ALA A 162 13.15 -17.22 -31.21
N VAL A 163 14.25 -17.13 -31.97
CA VAL A 163 14.89 -18.31 -32.60
C VAL A 163 15.44 -19.29 -31.55
N LEU A 164 16.05 -18.79 -30.46
CA LEU A 164 16.54 -19.65 -29.37
C LEU A 164 15.39 -20.39 -28.68
N LEU A 165 14.24 -19.75 -28.49
CA LEU A 165 13.08 -20.37 -27.84
C LEU A 165 12.41 -21.47 -28.68
N GLU A 166 12.74 -21.61 -29.97
CA GLU A 166 12.33 -22.74 -30.81
C GLU A 166 13.13 -24.03 -30.52
N HIS A 167 14.28 -23.91 -29.84
CA HIS A 167 15.08 -25.08 -29.50
C HIS A 167 14.41 -25.90 -28.41
N GLU A 168 14.21 -27.21 -28.66
CA GLU A 168 13.47 -28.13 -27.76
C GLU A 168 14.01 -28.25 -26.33
N HIS A 169 15.25 -27.82 -26.06
CA HIS A 169 15.90 -27.93 -24.75
C HIS A 169 15.96 -26.59 -24.01
N ILE A 170 15.56 -25.49 -24.65
CA ILE A 170 15.60 -24.15 -24.08
C ILE A 170 14.25 -23.85 -23.41
N ALA A 171 14.30 -23.48 -22.13
CA ALA A 171 13.13 -23.04 -21.36
C ALA A 171 12.89 -21.54 -21.55
N ASP A 172 13.98 -20.77 -21.52
CA ASP A 172 13.98 -19.31 -21.58
C ASP A 172 15.30 -18.79 -22.18
N ALA A 173 15.28 -17.62 -22.82
CA ALA A 173 16.47 -17.03 -23.43
C ALA A 173 16.45 -15.50 -23.36
N ALA A 174 17.63 -14.91 -23.17
CA ALA A 174 17.89 -13.48 -23.30
C ALA A 174 19.20 -13.23 -24.05
N VAL A 175 19.18 -12.26 -24.97
CA VAL A 175 20.32 -11.85 -25.79
C VAL A 175 20.69 -10.41 -25.48
N VAL A 176 21.99 -10.13 -25.39
CA VAL A 176 22.53 -8.77 -25.24
C VAL A 176 23.85 -8.62 -25.99
N GLY A 177 24.24 -7.39 -26.29
CA GLY A 177 25.56 -7.07 -26.82
C GLY A 177 26.66 -7.32 -25.79
N ILE A 178 27.74 -7.94 -26.23
CA ILE A 178 29.01 -8.05 -25.50
C ILE A 178 30.10 -7.37 -26.31
N ILE A 179 30.89 -6.51 -25.66
CA ILE A 179 32.03 -5.86 -26.31
C ILE A 179 33.25 -6.75 -26.10
N LEU A 180 33.81 -7.25 -27.19
CA LEU A 180 35.04 -8.03 -27.21
C LEU A 180 36.01 -7.37 -28.19
N HIS A 181 37.22 -7.06 -27.75
CA HIS A 181 38.25 -6.45 -28.61
C HIS A 181 37.81 -5.15 -29.32
N GLY A 182 36.93 -4.38 -28.70
CA GLY A 182 36.45 -3.09 -29.25
C GLY A 182 35.25 -3.21 -30.21
N GLU A 183 34.77 -4.42 -30.49
CA GLU A 183 33.60 -4.67 -31.33
C GLU A 183 32.46 -5.28 -30.51
N GLU A 184 31.21 -4.94 -30.85
CA GLU A 184 30.02 -5.46 -30.18
C GLU A 184 29.50 -6.71 -30.91
N TRP A 185 29.22 -7.76 -30.13
CA TRP A 185 28.76 -9.06 -30.63
C TRP A 185 27.55 -9.57 -29.85
N PRO A 186 26.64 -10.36 -30.45
CA PRO A 186 25.54 -10.96 -29.73
C PRO A 186 26.01 -12.07 -28.76
N ARG A 187 25.53 -12.04 -27.52
CA ARG A 187 25.71 -13.07 -26.50
C ARG A 187 24.36 -13.51 -25.95
N ALA A 188 24.17 -14.82 -25.80
CA ALA A 188 22.93 -15.40 -25.26
C ALA A 188 23.13 -15.95 -23.85
N TYR A 189 22.13 -15.71 -23.00
CA TYR A 189 21.94 -16.32 -21.70
C TYR A 189 20.69 -17.18 -21.76
N VAL A 190 20.84 -18.46 -21.44
CA VAL A 190 19.83 -19.48 -21.74
C VAL A 190 19.55 -20.29 -20.49
N THR A 191 18.27 -20.44 -20.17
CA THR A 191 17.81 -21.39 -19.16
C THR A 191 17.42 -22.69 -19.85
N ILE A 192 18.00 -23.80 -19.40
CA ILE A 192 17.76 -25.14 -19.97
C ILE A 192 16.58 -25.77 -19.23
N GLN A 193 15.70 -26.45 -19.97
CA GLN A 193 14.61 -27.23 -19.38
C GLN A 193 15.17 -28.30 -18.44
N ASP A 194 14.52 -28.53 -17.30
CA ASP A 194 15.02 -29.49 -16.30
C ASP A 194 15.26 -30.90 -16.88
N ALA A 195 14.38 -31.34 -17.78
CA ALA A 195 14.49 -32.64 -18.47
C ALA A 195 15.68 -32.74 -19.46
N ALA A 196 16.30 -31.60 -19.81
CA ALA A 196 17.42 -31.48 -20.75
C ALA A 196 18.75 -31.08 -20.09
N LYS A 197 18.77 -30.87 -18.76
CA LYS A 197 20.01 -30.57 -18.01
C LYS A 197 21.03 -31.71 -18.21
N GLY A 198 22.22 -31.37 -18.71
CA GLY A 198 23.30 -32.31 -19.01
C GLY A 198 23.23 -32.99 -20.39
N LYS A 199 22.19 -32.74 -21.20
CA LYS A 199 22.05 -33.32 -22.56
C LYS A 199 22.57 -32.43 -23.69
N VAL A 200 22.77 -31.13 -23.42
CA VAL A 200 23.15 -30.12 -24.41
C VAL A 200 24.22 -29.20 -23.83
N THR A 201 25.20 -28.81 -24.65
CA THR A 201 26.26 -27.87 -24.30
C THR A 201 26.02 -26.49 -24.91
N SER A 202 26.72 -25.47 -24.39
CA SER A 202 26.67 -24.12 -24.95
C SER A 202 27.18 -24.04 -26.40
N TRP A 203 28.06 -24.97 -26.79
CA TRP A 203 28.55 -25.09 -28.16
C TRP A 203 27.47 -25.65 -29.08
N ASP A 204 26.73 -26.68 -28.64
CA ASP A 204 25.65 -27.28 -29.43
C ASP A 204 24.58 -26.24 -29.79
N ILE A 205 24.17 -25.40 -28.83
CA ILE A 205 23.19 -24.32 -29.05
C ILE A 205 23.73 -23.26 -30.01
N LYS A 206 25.02 -22.91 -29.89
CA LYS A 206 25.68 -21.94 -30.77
C LYS A 206 25.78 -22.45 -32.21
N GLU A 207 26.10 -23.72 -32.42
CA GLU A 207 26.12 -24.31 -33.77
C GLU A 207 24.71 -24.52 -34.33
N TRP A 208 23.73 -24.83 -33.48
CA TRP A 208 22.34 -25.01 -33.88
C TRP A 208 21.71 -23.71 -34.43
N ILE A 209 22.00 -22.55 -33.85
CA ILE A 209 21.41 -21.27 -34.32
C ILE A 209 22.06 -20.72 -35.59
N LYS A 210 23.35 -21.00 -35.84
CA LYS A 210 24.11 -20.46 -36.98
C LYS A 210 23.45 -20.62 -38.36
N PRO A 211 22.90 -21.79 -38.75
CA PRO A 211 22.25 -21.93 -40.06
C PRO A 211 20.87 -21.26 -40.14
N ARG A 212 20.31 -20.77 -39.02
CA ARG A 212 18.97 -20.17 -38.93
C ARG A 212 18.97 -18.64 -38.97
N VAL A 213 20.15 -18.02 -38.84
CA VAL A 213 20.29 -16.55 -38.81
C VAL A 213 21.45 -16.10 -39.70
N ALA A 214 21.38 -14.87 -40.19
CA ALA A 214 22.45 -14.29 -41.02
C ALA A 214 23.79 -14.20 -40.25
N LYS A 215 24.92 -14.19 -40.99
CA LYS A 215 26.28 -14.25 -40.42
C LYS A 215 26.56 -13.19 -39.34
N HIS A 216 26.05 -11.97 -39.52
CA HIS A 216 26.23 -10.87 -38.56
C HIS A 216 25.40 -11.04 -37.27
N LYS A 217 24.44 -11.97 -37.24
CA LYS A 217 23.61 -12.30 -36.06
C LYS A 217 24.12 -13.50 -35.27
N TRP A 218 25.24 -14.09 -35.67
CA TRP A 218 25.83 -15.22 -34.97
C TRP A 218 26.19 -14.85 -33.52
N LEU A 219 25.99 -15.80 -32.60
CA LEU A 219 26.33 -15.65 -31.18
C LEU A 219 27.84 -15.74 -30.94
N VAL A 220 28.61 -14.83 -31.55
CA VAL A 220 30.07 -14.76 -31.44
C VAL A 220 30.47 -14.57 -29.99
N GLY A 221 29.71 -13.77 -29.24
CA GLY A 221 29.83 -13.57 -27.80
C GLY A 221 29.58 -14.82 -26.94
N GLY A 222 29.09 -15.91 -27.52
CA GLY A 222 28.88 -17.20 -26.86
C GLY A 222 27.48 -17.38 -26.28
N VAL A 223 27.26 -18.58 -25.73
CA VAL A 223 26.04 -18.98 -25.00
C VAL A 223 26.44 -19.31 -23.57
N THR A 224 25.67 -18.86 -22.59
CA THR A 224 25.89 -19.15 -21.16
C THR A 224 24.61 -19.63 -20.52
N PHE A 225 24.72 -20.70 -19.74
CA PHE A 225 23.59 -21.27 -19.02
C PHE A 225 23.38 -20.52 -17.72
N VAL A 226 22.13 -20.15 -17.46
CA VAL A 226 21.71 -19.44 -16.25
C VAL A 226 20.51 -20.15 -15.66
N ASP A 227 20.40 -20.14 -14.33
CA ASP A 227 19.28 -20.76 -13.64
C ASP A 227 17.95 -20.08 -14.01
N GLU A 228 17.97 -18.76 -14.19
CA GLU A 228 16.81 -17.98 -14.62
C GLU A 228 17.24 -16.73 -15.41
N VAL A 229 16.44 -16.35 -16.41
CA VAL A 229 16.57 -15.06 -17.10
C VAL A 229 15.88 -13.97 -16.28
N PRO A 230 16.59 -12.93 -15.80
CA PRO A 230 16.00 -11.92 -14.92
C PRO A 230 14.93 -11.10 -15.65
N LYS A 231 13.72 -11.08 -15.10
CA LYS A 231 12.55 -10.40 -15.66
C LYS A 231 11.90 -9.46 -14.63
N LEU A 232 11.23 -8.41 -15.11
CA LEU A 232 10.34 -7.57 -14.30
C LEU A 232 9.06 -8.35 -13.96
N ALA A 233 8.29 -7.87 -12.99
CA ALA A 233 6.98 -8.44 -12.67
C ALA A 233 6.02 -8.51 -13.89
N SER A 234 6.23 -7.64 -14.89
CA SER A 234 5.49 -7.65 -16.16
C SER A 234 5.97 -8.74 -17.16
N GLY A 235 6.93 -9.59 -16.80
CA GLY A 235 7.54 -10.60 -17.66
C GLY A 235 8.60 -10.09 -18.64
N LYS A 236 8.91 -8.78 -18.65
CA LYS A 236 9.92 -8.18 -19.54
C LYS A 236 11.34 -8.46 -19.04
N ILE A 237 12.27 -8.78 -19.93
CA ILE A 237 13.69 -9.03 -19.59
C ILE A 237 14.32 -7.77 -18.97
N GLN A 238 15.01 -7.91 -17.85
CA GLN A 238 15.77 -6.83 -17.20
C GLN A 238 17.10 -6.58 -17.93
N ARG A 239 17.04 -5.94 -19.10
CA ARG A 239 18.19 -5.68 -19.98
C ARG A 239 19.38 -4.99 -19.30
N LYS A 240 19.12 -4.16 -18.29
CA LYS A 240 20.18 -3.50 -17.51
C LYS A 240 21.06 -4.52 -16.78
N VAL A 241 20.46 -5.49 -16.09
CA VAL A 241 21.15 -6.57 -15.37
C VAL A 241 21.92 -7.44 -16.35
N MET A 242 21.29 -7.80 -17.48
CA MET A 242 21.92 -8.61 -18.52
C MET A 242 23.18 -7.94 -19.12
N ARG A 243 23.17 -6.60 -19.28
CA ARG A 243 24.35 -5.85 -19.73
C ARG A 243 25.47 -5.83 -18.68
N GLU A 244 25.14 -5.84 -17.40
CA GLU A 244 26.14 -5.96 -16.33
C GLU A 244 26.78 -7.35 -16.34
N TRP A 245 26.00 -8.41 -16.53
CA TRP A 245 26.52 -9.77 -16.74
C TRP A 245 27.43 -9.84 -17.96
N SER A 246 27.03 -9.25 -19.09
CA SER A 246 27.82 -9.18 -20.31
C SER A 246 29.16 -8.48 -20.11
N LYS A 247 29.20 -7.37 -19.35
CA LYS A 247 30.45 -6.68 -18.99
C LYS A 247 31.37 -7.53 -18.10
N ALA A 248 30.80 -8.30 -17.17
CA ALA A 248 31.58 -9.21 -16.33
C ALA A 248 32.17 -10.36 -17.17
N ASP A 249 31.37 -10.93 -18.05
CA ASP A 249 31.76 -12.01 -18.95
C ASP A 249 32.82 -11.57 -19.97
N ALA A 250 32.74 -10.33 -20.48
CA ALA A 250 33.73 -9.77 -21.38
C ALA A 250 35.14 -9.78 -20.75
N LYS A 251 35.24 -9.36 -19.48
CA LYS A 251 36.51 -9.38 -18.74
C LYS A 251 37.05 -10.80 -18.55
N LEU A 252 36.17 -11.78 -18.37
CA LEU A 252 36.55 -13.19 -18.21
C LEU A 252 37.05 -13.78 -19.54
N LEU A 253 36.32 -13.54 -20.63
CA LEU A 253 36.64 -14.01 -21.97
C LEU A 253 37.95 -13.39 -22.48
N GLU A 254 38.18 -12.09 -22.27
CA GLU A 254 39.44 -11.45 -22.63
C GLU A 254 40.65 -11.97 -21.84
N LYS A 255 40.46 -12.32 -20.55
CA LYS A 255 41.49 -12.99 -19.73
C LYS A 255 41.77 -14.40 -20.21
N GLN A 256 40.74 -15.17 -20.59
CA GLN A 256 40.88 -16.53 -21.12
C GLN A 256 41.57 -16.54 -22.49
N THR A 257 41.29 -15.57 -23.36
CA THR A 257 41.99 -15.40 -24.65
C THR A 257 43.46 -15.03 -24.46
N LYS A 258 43.80 -14.17 -23.48
CA LYS A 258 45.19 -13.90 -23.09
C LYS A 258 45.90 -15.15 -22.54
N ALA A 259 45.24 -15.93 -21.69
CA ALA A 259 45.79 -17.16 -21.13
C ALA A 259 46.01 -18.25 -22.20
N ARG A 260 45.10 -18.40 -23.16
CA ARG A 260 45.24 -19.30 -24.32
C ARG A 260 46.41 -18.89 -25.22
N ASN A 261 46.57 -17.60 -25.50
CA ASN A 261 47.70 -17.09 -26.30
C ASN A 261 49.06 -17.27 -25.59
N ILE A 262 49.10 -17.20 -24.25
CA ILE A 262 50.31 -17.49 -23.46
C ILE A 262 50.63 -19.00 -23.45
N LEU A 263 49.61 -19.87 -23.36
CA LEU A 263 49.76 -21.33 -23.43
C LEU A 263 50.25 -21.79 -24.82
N ASP A 264 49.70 -21.22 -25.90
CA ASP A 264 50.16 -21.52 -27.27
C ASP A 264 51.60 -21.03 -27.51
N GLN A 265 51.98 -19.85 -27.01
CA GLN A 265 53.36 -19.36 -27.09
C GLN A 265 54.33 -20.21 -26.24
N GLY A 266 53.91 -20.67 -25.06
CA GLY A 266 54.69 -21.56 -24.20
C GLY A 266 54.88 -22.96 -24.79
N GLN A 267 53.87 -23.49 -25.50
CA GLN A 267 53.99 -24.75 -26.24
C GLN A 267 54.88 -24.61 -27.50
N LEU A 268 54.77 -23.50 -28.24
CA LEU A 268 55.65 -23.17 -29.37
C LEU A 268 57.11 -22.96 -28.95
N GLN A 269 57.37 -22.39 -27.76
CA GLN A 269 58.74 -22.29 -27.21
C GLN A 269 59.31 -23.64 -26.80
N LYS A 270 58.52 -24.54 -26.19
CA LYS A 270 58.94 -25.93 -25.92
C LYS A 270 59.21 -26.71 -27.20
N PHE A 271 58.40 -26.52 -28.24
CA PHE A 271 58.60 -27.14 -29.55
C PHE A 271 59.89 -26.65 -30.24
N ARG A 272 60.18 -25.33 -30.16
CA ARG A 272 61.43 -24.73 -30.68
C ARG A 272 62.68 -25.09 -29.87
N ALA A 273 62.54 -25.36 -28.56
CA ALA A 273 63.63 -25.83 -27.71
C ALA A 273 64.01 -27.29 -28.00
N LEU A 274 63.02 -28.17 -28.22
CA LEU A 274 63.27 -29.57 -28.63
C LEU A 274 63.88 -29.65 -30.05
N HIS A 275 63.48 -28.77 -30.95
CA HIS A 275 64.04 -28.70 -32.31
C HIS A 275 65.49 -28.17 -32.35
N ARG A 276 65.93 -27.39 -31.35
CA ARG A 276 67.32 -26.89 -31.24
C ARG A 276 68.28 -27.88 -30.56
N SER A 277 67.79 -28.91 -29.87
CA SER A 277 68.61 -29.93 -29.21
C SER A 277 69.00 -31.14 -30.08
N GLY A 278 68.68 -31.12 -31.37
CA GLY A 278 69.20 -32.10 -32.34
C GLY A 278 68.81 -33.57 -32.12
N LYS A 279 67.75 -33.85 -31.35
CA LYS A 279 67.27 -35.22 -31.10
C LYS A 279 65.90 -35.44 -31.70
N LEU A 280 65.88 -35.82 -32.99
CA LEU A 280 64.99 -36.81 -33.63
C LEU A 280 65.01 -36.59 -35.15
N GLN A 281 65.92 -37.31 -35.82
CA GLN A 281 65.73 -37.75 -37.20
C GLN A 281 65.00 -39.09 -37.18
N ALA A 282 64.18 -39.29 -38.21
CA ALA A 282 63.38 -40.46 -38.55
C ALA A 282 62.11 -40.66 -37.68
N TRP A 283 60.95 -40.56 -38.32
CA TRP A 283 60.01 -41.66 -38.54
C TRP A 283 58.74 -41.11 -39.20
N ASP A 284 58.59 -41.39 -40.49
CA ASP A 284 57.35 -41.27 -41.26
C ASP A 284 56.68 -42.67 -41.25
N MET A 285 55.34 -42.70 -41.36
CA MET A 285 54.44 -43.88 -41.33
C MET A 285 54.11 -44.55 -39.97
N SER A 286 53.02 -44.08 -39.37
CA SER A 286 51.91 -44.84 -38.72
C SER A 286 52.19 -46.00 -37.74
N PHE A 287 52.09 -45.72 -36.43
CA PHE A 287 51.57 -46.59 -35.36
C PHE A 287 50.95 -45.63 -34.32
N ARG A 288 49.65 -45.51 -34.03
CA ARG A 288 48.61 -46.48 -33.62
C ARG A 288 49.09 -47.49 -32.58
N LEU A 289 48.95 -47.16 -31.29
CA LEU A 289 48.06 -47.85 -30.33
C LEU A 289 48.48 -47.62 -28.87
N LEU A 290 47.54 -47.03 -28.11
CA LEU A 290 47.12 -47.30 -26.73
C LEU A 290 46.24 -46.10 -26.35
N ARG A 291 44.98 -45.98 -26.77
CA ARG A 291 43.79 -46.79 -26.44
C ARG A 291 43.64 -47.10 -24.95
N SER A 292 42.62 -46.50 -24.35
CA SER A 292 41.59 -47.25 -23.62
C SER A 292 40.20 -46.62 -23.87
N SER A 293 39.39 -47.38 -24.63
CA SER A 293 37.92 -47.43 -24.66
C SER A 293 37.37 -47.79 -23.25
N PRO A 294 36.05 -47.76 -22.92
CA PRO A 294 34.96 -48.31 -23.76
C PRO A 294 33.49 -47.90 -23.48
N TRP A 295 32.76 -47.35 -24.46
CA TRP A 295 31.30 -47.61 -24.56
C TRP A 295 30.68 -47.21 -25.93
N LEU A 296 31.18 -47.79 -27.01
CA LEU A 296 30.52 -47.75 -28.32
C LEU A 296 30.61 -49.14 -28.95
N ALA A 297 29.90 -50.09 -28.34
CA ALA A 297 29.67 -51.43 -28.86
C ALA A 297 28.50 -52.09 -28.14
N ARG A 298 27.28 -51.56 -28.31
CA ARG A 298 26.05 -52.35 -28.18
C ARG A 298 24.89 -51.63 -28.87
N LYS A 299 24.27 -52.35 -29.81
CA LYS A 299 23.04 -52.04 -30.53
C LYS A 299 23.10 -50.95 -31.60
N LYS A 300 23.81 -51.29 -32.68
CA LYS A 300 23.47 -50.95 -34.05
C LYS A 300 22.98 -52.23 -34.74
N ASP A 301 21.90 -52.82 -34.19
CA ASP A 301 21.12 -53.92 -34.76
C ASP A 301 19.85 -54.09 -33.92
N GLU A 302 18.88 -53.21 -34.17
CA GLU A 302 17.46 -53.52 -34.02
C GLU A 302 16.68 -52.59 -34.96
N ILE A 303 16.61 -53.05 -36.21
CA ILE A 303 15.46 -52.90 -37.11
C ILE A 303 15.28 -51.51 -37.74
N LEU A 304 16.03 -51.33 -38.84
CA LEU A 304 15.51 -50.78 -40.09
C LEU A 304 14.15 -51.42 -40.45
N GLY A 305 13.17 -50.59 -40.81
CA GLY A 305 12.33 -50.91 -41.98
C GLY A 305 10.84 -50.55 -41.90
N PRO A 306 10.23 -50.11 -43.02
CA PRO A 306 9.14 -49.13 -43.09
C PRO A 306 7.91 -49.70 -43.85
N LEU A 307 7.07 -48.82 -44.44
CA LEU A 307 5.96 -49.08 -45.40
C LEU A 307 4.61 -49.41 -44.72
N GLN A 308 3.42 -48.99 -45.16
CA GLN A 308 2.84 -48.52 -46.44
C GLN A 308 1.50 -47.84 -46.08
N SER A 309 1.19 -46.63 -46.55
CA SER A 309 0.29 -46.32 -47.68
C SER A 309 -0.99 -47.18 -47.86
N LEU A 310 -2.16 -46.52 -47.85
CA LEU A 310 -3.21 -46.48 -48.90
C LEU A 310 -4.53 -46.01 -48.23
N CYS A 311 -5.14 -44.85 -48.52
CA CYS A 311 -5.77 -44.37 -49.76
C CYS A 311 -7.20 -44.92 -49.99
N LYS A 312 -8.13 -44.00 -50.37
CA LYS A 312 -9.48 -44.14 -50.97
C LYS A 312 -10.68 -44.33 -49.98
N ARG A 313 -11.89 -43.78 -50.18
CA ARG A 313 -12.52 -42.83 -51.13
C ARG A 313 -14.01 -42.66 -50.71
N THR A 314 -14.61 -41.46 -50.92
CA THR A 314 -15.97 -41.11 -51.47
C THR A 314 -17.21 -42.01 -51.18
N LEU A 315 -18.49 -41.60 -51.12
CA LEU A 315 -19.33 -40.42 -51.48
C LEU A 315 -20.80 -40.76 -51.05
N PHE A 316 -21.69 -39.74 -50.93
CA PHE A 316 -23.14 -39.64 -51.31
C PHE A 316 -23.82 -38.55 -50.42
N SER A 317 -24.20 -37.35 -50.90
CA SER A 317 -25.45 -36.95 -51.62
C SER A 317 -26.73 -37.12 -50.77
N SER A 318 -27.75 -36.25 -50.69
CA SER A 318 -28.12 -34.92 -51.23
C SER A 318 -29.46 -34.48 -50.58
N ARG A 319 -29.78 -33.16 -50.53
CA ARG A 319 -31.06 -32.47 -50.87
C ARG A 319 -31.37 -31.21 -50.03
N LEU A 320 -31.71 -30.13 -50.76
CA LEU A 320 -32.30 -28.81 -50.41
C LEU A 320 -33.87 -28.91 -50.49
N PRO A 321 -34.73 -27.84 -50.30
CA PRO A 321 -34.48 -26.39 -50.34
C PRO A 321 -35.28 -25.42 -49.40
N CYS A 322 -34.77 -24.18 -49.35
CA CYS A 322 -35.35 -22.81 -49.31
C CYS A 322 -36.90 -22.57 -49.25
N THR A 323 -37.37 -21.59 -48.44
CA THR A 323 -37.94 -20.30 -48.92
C THR A 323 -38.32 -19.27 -47.82
N ARG A 324 -38.18 -18.00 -48.24
CA ARG A 324 -38.39 -16.63 -47.69
C ARG A 324 -39.63 -16.29 -46.83
N GLY A 325 -39.49 -15.23 -46.02
CA GLY A 325 -40.53 -14.27 -45.62
C GLY A 325 -39.99 -13.11 -44.76
N PHE A 326 -40.23 -11.85 -45.15
CA PHE A 326 -39.68 -10.60 -44.60
C PHE A 326 -40.81 -9.62 -44.18
N PHE A 327 -40.54 -8.76 -43.17
CA PHE A 327 -41.16 -7.46 -42.76
C PHE A 327 -42.67 -7.40 -42.42
N THR A 328 -43.11 -6.88 -41.26
CA THR A 328 -43.08 -5.47 -40.77
C THR A 328 -43.53 -5.39 -39.27
N PRO A 329 -43.26 -4.29 -38.54
CA PRO A 329 -44.20 -3.81 -37.53
C PRO A 329 -44.51 -2.30 -37.62
N THR A 330 -45.74 -1.95 -37.24
CA THR A 330 -46.41 -0.67 -37.45
C THR A 330 -46.40 0.23 -36.20
N THR A 331 -46.00 1.47 -36.45
CA THR A 331 -46.14 2.80 -35.83
C THR A 331 -46.81 3.11 -34.47
N LEU A 332 -46.19 4.13 -33.84
CA LEU A 332 -46.59 5.08 -32.78
C LEU A 332 -47.97 5.75 -32.92
N THR A 333 -48.52 6.26 -31.79
CA THR A 333 -48.89 7.69 -31.62
C THR A 333 -49.22 8.08 -30.16
N MET A 334 -48.77 9.26 -29.74
CA MET A 334 -49.16 10.00 -28.53
C MET A 334 -50.05 11.19 -28.91
N ALA A 335 -50.98 11.59 -28.03
CA ALA A 335 -51.55 12.94 -27.98
C ALA A 335 -52.09 13.27 -26.55
N PRO A 336 -51.93 14.51 -26.02
CA PRO A 336 -52.54 14.97 -24.78
C PRO A 336 -53.77 15.88 -25.03
N SER A 337 -54.63 16.05 -24.03
CA SER A 337 -55.73 17.03 -24.04
C SER A 337 -55.97 17.58 -22.63
N ALA A 338 -56.43 18.82 -22.57
CA ALA A 338 -56.43 19.69 -21.39
C ALA A 338 -57.85 20.20 -21.02
N VAL A 339 -57.94 20.80 -19.81
CA VAL A 339 -58.95 21.80 -19.30
C VAL A 339 -60.25 21.20 -18.69
N PRO A 340 -61.01 21.84 -17.72
CA PRO A 340 -60.86 23.09 -16.93
C PRO A 340 -61.07 22.98 -15.38
N ILE A 341 -60.83 24.12 -14.69
CA ILE A 341 -61.21 24.49 -13.30
C ILE A 341 -62.69 24.97 -13.22
N PRO A 342 -63.38 24.82 -12.07
CA PRO A 342 -64.02 26.00 -11.45
C PRO A 342 -63.93 26.07 -9.90
N ASN A 343 -63.91 27.30 -9.38
CA ASN A 343 -64.04 27.67 -7.97
C ASN A 343 -65.48 27.55 -7.45
N SER A 344 -65.68 27.18 -6.17
CA SER A 344 -66.55 27.89 -5.22
C SER A 344 -66.59 27.23 -3.82
N ILE A 345 -66.92 28.06 -2.83
CA ILE A 345 -66.86 27.89 -1.38
C ILE A 345 -68.23 27.42 -0.84
N SER A 346 -68.28 26.54 0.18
CA SER A 346 -68.98 26.75 1.47
C SER A 346 -69.23 25.48 2.33
N SER A 347 -68.82 25.61 3.60
CA SER A 347 -69.39 25.15 4.89
C SER A 347 -70.13 23.81 5.09
N SER A 348 -69.65 23.07 6.11
CA SER A 348 -70.35 22.64 7.35
C SER A 348 -70.35 21.13 7.70
N THR A 349 -69.72 20.81 8.86
CA THR A 349 -70.08 19.83 9.95
C THR A 349 -70.53 18.39 9.59
N THR A 350 -70.13 17.27 10.22
CA THR A 350 -69.71 16.95 11.60
C THR A 350 -69.21 15.49 11.71
N ASN A 351 -68.25 15.26 12.64
CA ASN A 351 -68.02 14.10 13.54
C ASN A 351 -67.57 12.70 13.06
N GLY A 352 -66.37 12.32 13.53
CA GLY A 352 -65.89 10.95 13.72
C GLY A 352 -64.55 10.94 14.47
N VAL A 353 -64.58 10.65 15.77
CA VAL A 353 -63.49 10.83 16.76
C VAL A 353 -62.42 9.74 16.67
N GLY A 354 -61.15 10.15 16.71
CA GLY A 354 -59.98 9.29 16.94
C GLY A 354 -58.84 10.09 17.58
N VAL A 355 -58.51 9.73 18.82
CA VAL A 355 -57.62 10.41 19.80
C VAL A 355 -56.28 10.90 19.22
N ARG A 356 -55.94 12.18 19.43
CA ARG A 356 -54.57 12.74 19.36
C ARG A 356 -54.28 13.59 20.59
N CYS A 357 -53.12 13.36 21.21
CA CYS A 357 -52.61 14.16 22.31
C CYS A 357 -52.45 15.65 21.92
N PRO A 358 -52.76 16.58 22.83
CA PRO A 358 -52.65 18.01 22.58
C PRO A 358 -51.20 18.46 22.78
N HIS A 359 -50.74 19.46 22.04
CA HIS A 359 -50.01 20.65 22.51
C HIS A 359 -49.99 21.64 21.34
N ASN A 360 -51.11 22.35 21.17
CA ASN A 360 -51.19 23.56 20.37
C ASN A 360 -50.35 24.64 21.09
N PHE A 361 -49.11 24.85 20.64
CA PHE A 361 -48.53 26.19 20.74
C PHE A 361 -49.26 27.04 19.67
N PRO A 362 -49.82 28.23 20.00
CA PRO A 362 -50.31 29.13 18.98
C PRO A 362 -49.17 29.38 18.00
N GLN A 363 -49.36 28.99 16.75
CA GLN A 363 -48.34 29.19 15.72
C GLN A 363 -48.30 30.68 15.42
N GLU A 364 -47.36 31.40 16.04
CA GLU A 364 -47.00 32.70 15.51
C GLU A 364 -46.63 32.52 14.03
N PRO A 365 -47.07 33.43 13.14
CA PRO A 365 -46.65 33.42 11.75
C PRO A 365 -45.11 33.48 11.72
N TYR A 366 -44.50 32.71 10.82
CA TYR A 366 -43.05 32.72 10.64
C TYR A 366 -42.57 34.16 10.37
N LYS A 367 -41.63 34.62 11.19
CA LYS A 367 -40.97 35.92 11.02
C LYS A 367 -39.54 35.70 10.52
N ILE A 368 -39.14 36.49 9.54
CA ILE A 368 -37.79 36.49 9.00
C ILE A 368 -36.81 36.94 10.10
N LEU A 369 -35.67 36.25 10.22
CA LEU A 369 -34.64 36.61 11.19
C LEU A 369 -33.91 37.89 10.75
N PRO A 370 -33.63 38.83 11.67
CA PRO A 370 -32.86 40.04 11.37
C PRO A 370 -31.35 39.71 11.33
N GLN A 371 -30.96 38.89 10.36
CA GLN A 371 -29.57 38.49 10.10
C GLN A 371 -29.37 38.32 8.60
N TYR A 372 -28.13 38.42 8.15
CA TYR A 372 -27.75 38.02 6.80
C TYR A 372 -27.78 36.48 6.63
N HIS A 373 -27.79 36.03 5.40
CA HIS A 373 -27.79 34.62 5.00
C HIS A 373 -26.67 33.83 5.68
N SER A 374 -26.99 32.70 6.31
CA SER A 374 -26.01 31.81 6.93
C SER A 374 -25.11 32.42 8.00
N LYS A 375 -25.53 33.51 8.66
CA LYS A 375 -24.82 34.09 9.81
C LYS A 375 -24.49 32.99 10.86
N PRO A 376 -23.20 32.73 11.15
CA PRO A 376 -22.81 31.67 12.07
C PRO A 376 -23.36 31.88 13.49
N SER A 377 -24.03 30.87 14.03
CA SER A 377 -24.36 30.86 15.46
C SER A 377 -23.13 30.52 16.31
N LYS A 378 -23.09 31.02 17.56
CA LYS A 378 -21.96 30.74 18.46
C LYS A 378 -22.03 29.32 19.02
N LEU A 379 -20.97 28.53 18.85
CA LEU A 379 -20.83 27.19 19.43
C LEU A 379 -19.85 27.17 20.61
N ARG A 380 -20.08 26.25 21.54
CA ARG A 380 -19.21 25.98 22.67
C ARG A 380 -18.83 24.51 22.58
N ILE A 381 -17.55 24.24 22.49
CA ILE A 381 -17.00 22.93 22.14
C ILE A 381 -16.17 22.45 23.32
N ALA A 382 -16.48 21.26 23.81
CA ALA A 382 -15.64 20.56 24.79
C ALA A 382 -14.94 19.42 24.08
N CYS A 383 -13.62 19.31 24.24
CA CYS A 383 -12.87 18.15 23.81
C CYS A 383 -12.21 17.47 25.01
N VAL A 384 -12.34 16.16 25.10
CA VAL A 384 -11.71 15.35 26.15
C VAL A 384 -10.38 14.83 25.62
N GLY A 385 -9.27 15.27 26.24
CA GLY A 385 -7.90 14.94 25.88
C GLY A 385 -7.16 16.07 25.17
N ALA A 386 -5.94 16.38 25.62
CA ALA A 386 -5.05 17.38 25.00
C ALA A 386 -3.84 16.73 24.29
N GLY A 387 -4.00 15.50 23.79
CA GLY A 387 -3.03 14.84 22.91
C GLY A 387 -3.11 15.32 21.46
N ALA A 388 -2.58 14.52 20.53
CA ALA A 388 -2.55 14.83 19.10
C ALA A 388 -3.95 15.19 18.52
N SER A 389 -5.02 14.56 18.98
CA SER A 389 -6.38 14.88 18.52
C SER A 389 -6.86 16.26 18.99
N GLY A 390 -6.70 16.59 20.28
CA GLY A 390 -7.12 17.87 20.84
C GLY A 390 -6.31 19.06 20.28
N LEU A 391 -4.99 18.87 20.11
CA LEU A 391 -4.12 19.87 19.49
C LEU A 391 -4.49 20.13 18.02
N CYS A 392 -4.80 19.09 17.26
CA CYS A 392 -5.27 19.21 15.88
C CYS A 392 -6.61 19.94 15.81
N LEU A 393 -7.55 19.61 16.70
CA LEU A 393 -8.86 20.27 16.79
C LEU A 393 -8.70 21.78 17.04
N ALA A 394 -7.90 22.18 18.03
CA ALA A 394 -7.64 23.59 18.33
C ALA A 394 -7.09 24.33 17.10
N TYR A 395 -6.07 23.76 16.45
CA TYR A 395 -5.44 24.34 15.25
C TYR A 395 -6.41 24.50 14.07
N LYS A 396 -7.25 23.48 13.83
CA LYS A 396 -8.18 23.45 12.69
C LYS A 396 -9.39 24.34 12.91
N LEU A 397 -9.92 24.44 14.15
CA LEU A 397 -11.03 25.34 14.47
C LEU A 397 -10.70 26.80 14.12
N GLU A 398 -9.49 27.28 14.47
CA GLU A 398 -9.02 28.63 14.13
C GLU A 398 -8.97 28.91 12.62
N ARG A 399 -8.81 27.88 11.79
CA ARG A 399 -8.67 28.01 10.33
C ARG A 399 -9.93 27.69 9.55
N MET A 400 -10.85 26.96 10.17
CA MET A 400 -12.02 26.43 9.49
C MET A 400 -13.33 27.02 9.99
N LEU A 401 -13.39 27.70 11.12
CA LEU A 401 -14.59 28.40 11.56
C LEU A 401 -14.34 29.89 11.66
N ASP A 402 -15.40 30.68 11.48
CA ASP A 402 -15.33 32.13 11.56
C ASP A 402 -14.85 32.57 12.95
N PRO A 403 -13.96 33.58 13.05
CA PRO A 403 -13.56 34.14 14.32
C PRO A 403 -14.76 34.57 15.17
N ASN A 404 -14.67 34.37 16.48
CA ASN A 404 -15.73 34.68 17.47
C ASN A 404 -17.02 33.86 17.35
N SER A 405 -17.13 32.94 16.38
CA SER A 405 -18.29 32.05 16.25
C SER A 405 -18.19 30.79 17.12
N TRP A 406 -17.08 30.59 17.84
CA TRP A 406 -16.87 29.38 18.63
C TRP A 406 -16.04 29.65 19.90
N GLU A 407 -16.16 28.74 20.87
CA GLU A 407 -15.34 28.64 22.06
C GLU A 407 -14.91 27.18 22.24
N LEU A 408 -13.67 26.95 22.67
CA LEU A 408 -13.11 25.61 22.87
C LEU A 408 -12.56 25.45 24.29
N THR A 409 -12.79 24.29 24.89
CA THR A 409 -12.05 23.83 26.08
C THR A 409 -11.56 22.40 25.85
N LEU A 410 -10.26 22.17 26.04
CA LEU A 410 -9.62 20.87 26.05
C LEU A 410 -9.45 20.43 27.52
N PHE A 411 -10.19 19.42 27.95
CA PHE A 411 -10.08 18.86 29.29
C PHE A 411 -9.05 17.72 29.30
N GLU A 412 -7.95 17.90 30.04
CA GLU A 412 -6.86 16.92 30.14
C GLU A 412 -6.71 16.46 31.59
N LYS A 413 -6.84 15.15 31.83
CA LYS A 413 -6.77 14.57 33.18
C LYS A 413 -5.38 14.71 33.80
N ASN A 414 -4.34 14.77 32.98
CA ASN A 414 -2.97 14.81 33.44
C ASN A 414 -2.52 16.23 33.81
N ALA A 415 -1.44 16.31 34.60
CA ALA A 415 -0.81 17.58 34.96
C ALA A 415 -0.11 18.27 33.77
N HIS A 416 0.04 17.57 32.65
CA HIS A 416 0.61 18.07 31.41
C HIS A 416 -0.05 17.37 30.22
N PHE A 417 0.04 17.97 29.03
CA PHE A 417 -0.58 17.46 27.81
C PHE A 417 0.39 16.62 26.99
N GLY A 418 -0.13 15.88 26.00
CA GLY A 418 0.67 15.00 25.14
C GLY A 418 0.02 13.63 24.91
N GLY A 419 -0.94 13.26 25.75
CA GLY A 419 -1.67 11.98 25.66
C GLY A 419 -0.70 10.80 25.84
N THR A 420 -0.69 9.88 24.86
CA THR A 420 0.16 8.68 24.88
C THR A 420 1.63 8.98 25.17
N TRP A 421 2.19 10.06 24.60
CA TRP A 421 3.61 10.39 24.73
C TRP A 421 3.97 11.04 26.08
N TYR A 422 2.97 11.53 26.81
CA TYR A 422 3.14 11.96 28.19
C TYR A 422 3.02 10.77 29.15
N GLU A 423 2.03 9.88 28.96
CA GLU A 423 1.78 8.77 29.90
C GLU A 423 2.80 7.62 29.78
N ASN A 424 3.32 7.36 28.57
CA ASN A 424 4.19 6.21 28.32
C ASN A 424 5.65 6.64 28.29
N THR A 425 6.37 6.39 29.39
CA THR A 425 7.78 6.78 29.56
C THR A 425 8.71 5.59 29.81
N TYR A 426 8.28 4.36 29.51
CA TYR A 426 9.11 3.16 29.68
C TYR A 426 10.33 3.18 28.75
N PRO A 427 11.44 2.51 29.11
CA PRO A 427 12.67 2.53 28.33
C PRO A 427 12.45 1.94 26.94
N GLY A 428 12.92 2.66 25.92
CA GLY A 428 12.78 2.26 24.53
C GLY A 428 11.46 2.65 23.87
N VAL A 429 10.55 3.34 24.58
CA VAL A 429 9.28 3.82 24.00
C VAL A 429 9.53 4.62 22.71
N ALA A 430 8.99 4.15 21.60
CA ALA A 430 9.20 4.73 20.28
C ALA A 430 7.99 4.55 19.37
N CYS A 431 7.87 5.40 18.35
CA CYS A 431 6.88 5.23 17.30
C CYS A 431 7.26 4.07 16.36
N ASP A 432 6.27 3.30 15.91
CA ASP A 432 6.44 2.28 14.88
C ASP A 432 6.28 2.83 13.44
N ILE A 433 5.97 4.12 13.31
CA ILE A 433 5.86 4.88 12.06
C ILE A 433 7.07 5.80 11.92
N PRO A 434 7.61 5.99 10.69
CA PRO A 434 8.70 6.93 10.46
C PRO A 434 8.39 8.33 10.99
N SER A 435 9.35 8.95 11.68
CA SER A 435 9.19 10.20 12.43
C SER A 435 8.71 11.35 11.56
N HIS A 436 9.20 11.45 10.32
CA HIS A 436 8.74 12.45 9.36
C HIS A 436 7.27 12.26 8.89
N LEU A 437 6.63 11.12 9.20
CA LEU A 437 5.21 10.87 8.98
C LEU A 437 4.39 10.88 10.27
N TYR A 438 5.01 10.63 11.42
CA TYR A 438 4.41 10.88 12.73
C TYR A 438 4.54 12.36 13.14
N THR A 439 4.16 13.24 12.21
CA THR A 439 3.98 14.69 12.35
C THR A 439 2.67 15.07 11.69
N TYR A 440 2.07 16.21 12.02
CA TYR A 440 0.94 16.67 11.21
C TYR A 440 1.39 16.88 9.76
N SER A 441 0.54 16.49 8.81
CA SER A 441 0.90 16.41 7.39
C SER A 441 1.42 17.74 6.83
N TRP A 442 0.92 18.86 7.35
CA TRP A 442 1.29 20.23 7.01
C TRP A 442 2.37 20.88 7.90
N ASP A 443 2.76 20.26 9.03
CA ASP A 443 3.73 20.82 10.00
C ASP A 443 4.93 19.86 10.16
N PRO A 444 5.81 19.77 9.15
CA PRO A 444 6.98 18.90 9.22
C PRO A 444 7.97 19.36 10.29
N ASN A 445 8.64 18.40 10.92
CA ASN A 445 9.85 18.65 11.70
C ASN A 445 11.09 18.17 10.92
N PRO A 446 11.96 19.07 10.42
CA PRO A 446 13.17 18.68 9.69
C PRO A 446 14.29 18.18 10.61
N ASN A 447 14.17 18.35 11.93
CA ASN A 447 15.23 18.11 12.90
C ASN A 447 15.06 16.81 13.70
N TRP A 448 14.21 15.88 13.25
CA TRP A 448 14.09 14.57 13.87
C TRP A 448 15.46 13.90 14.01
N SER A 449 15.73 13.34 15.17
CA SER A 449 17.02 12.71 15.47
C SER A 449 17.14 11.30 14.85
N HIS A 450 16.03 10.55 14.82
CA HIS A 450 15.99 9.18 14.35
C HIS A 450 14.84 8.95 13.38
N TYR A 451 14.99 7.95 12.50
CA TYR A 451 13.96 7.55 11.55
C TYR A 451 12.70 7.06 12.24
N PHE A 452 12.80 6.31 13.35
CA PHE A 452 11.70 6.11 14.29
C PHE A 452 11.99 6.88 15.58
N ALA A 453 11.28 7.98 15.81
CA ALA A 453 11.52 8.85 16.96
C ALA A 453 11.11 8.18 18.28
N TYR A 454 11.90 8.42 19.33
CA TYR A 454 11.59 8.00 20.69
C TYR A 454 10.54 8.93 21.33
N GLY A 455 9.81 8.40 22.31
CA GLY A 455 8.69 9.10 22.95
C GLY A 455 8.99 10.52 23.43
N PRO A 456 10.13 10.78 24.13
CA PRO A 456 10.47 12.13 24.57
C PRO A 456 10.58 13.16 23.43
N GLU A 457 11.12 12.77 22.28
CA GLU A 457 11.27 13.68 21.14
C GLU A 457 9.90 13.99 20.51
N ILE A 458 9.00 13.01 20.48
CA ILE A 458 7.63 13.17 19.99
C ILE A 458 6.81 14.04 20.94
N GLN A 459 6.95 13.86 22.24
CA GLN A 459 6.35 14.73 23.26
C GLN A 459 6.78 16.19 23.02
N GLN A 460 8.07 16.43 22.84
CA GLN A 460 8.58 17.78 22.56
C GLN A 460 8.05 18.37 21.23
N TYR A 461 7.83 17.54 20.20
CA TYR A 461 7.20 18.02 18.96
C TYR A 461 5.81 18.60 19.22
N PHE A 462 4.95 17.89 19.96
CA PHE A 462 3.61 18.36 20.30
C PHE A 462 3.63 19.57 21.25
N GLU A 463 4.59 19.63 22.16
CA GLU A 463 4.78 20.81 23.03
C GLU A 463 5.15 22.06 22.22
N ARG A 464 6.13 21.94 21.32
CA ARG A 464 6.52 23.04 20.43
C ARG A 464 5.40 23.40 19.47
N PHE A 465 4.62 22.44 18.99
CA PHE A 465 3.43 22.72 18.18
C PHE A 465 2.40 23.55 18.94
N ALA A 466 2.09 23.17 20.19
CA ALA A 466 1.16 23.89 21.04
C ALA A 466 1.63 25.32 21.34
N GLU A 467 2.94 25.54 21.48
CA GLU A 467 3.55 26.86 21.64
C GLU A 467 3.45 27.68 20.35
N ARG A 468 3.93 27.15 19.21
CA ARG A 468 3.90 27.83 17.90
C ARG A 468 2.49 28.29 17.48
N HIS A 469 1.46 27.55 17.87
CA HIS A 469 0.08 27.82 17.49
C HIS A 469 -0.79 28.32 18.64
N GLY A 470 -0.21 28.57 19.82
CA GLY A 470 -0.93 29.14 20.96
C GLY A 470 -2.08 28.27 21.49
N SER A 471 -2.04 26.94 21.30
CA SER A 471 -3.12 26.03 21.68
C SER A 471 -3.29 25.88 23.20
N ARG A 472 -2.27 26.24 23.99
CA ARG A 472 -2.30 26.15 25.47
C ARG A 472 -3.46 26.92 26.10
N LYS A 473 -3.89 28.04 25.51
CA LYS A 473 -5.00 28.86 26.01
C LYS A 473 -6.35 28.12 26.08
N TYR A 474 -6.48 27.01 25.35
CA TYR A 474 -7.69 26.18 25.35
C TYR A 474 -7.66 25.05 26.39
N MET A 475 -6.53 24.79 27.03
CA MET A 475 -6.33 23.61 27.88
C MET A 475 -6.72 23.88 29.33
N LYS A 476 -7.44 22.92 29.92
CA LYS A 476 -7.61 22.77 31.37
C LYS A 476 -6.97 21.45 31.79
N LEU A 477 -5.77 21.55 32.37
CA LEU A 477 -4.99 20.43 32.88
C LEU A 477 -5.56 19.97 34.24
N ASN A 478 -5.16 18.78 34.69
CA ASN A 478 -5.69 18.13 35.89
C ASN A 478 -7.22 18.04 35.92
N THR A 479 -7.90 18.10 34.76
CA THR A 479 -9.36 18.15 34.68
C THR A 479 -9.86 16.94 33.91
N LYS A 480 -10.46 15.99 34.64
CA LYS A 480 -11.05 14.78 34.08
C LYS A 480 -12.54 14.98 33.85
N LEU A 481 -13.04 14.64 32.67
CA LEU A 481 -14.48 14.54 32.44
C LEU A 481 -14.99 13.20 32.98
N VAL A 482 -16.04 13.24 33.80
CA VAL A 482 -16.60 12.07 34.50
C VAL A 482 -17.91 11.61 33.87
N GLU A 483 -18.77 12.58 33.53
CA GLU A 483 -20.08 12.34 32.94
C GLU A 483 -20.42 13.44 31.93
N ALA A 484 -21.11 13.07 30.86
CA ALA A 484 -21.74 13.98 29.90
C ALA A 484 -23.18 13.53 29.65
N ARG A 485 -24.14 14.43 29.88
CA ARG A 485 -25.58 14.19 29.71
C ARG A 485 -26.18 15.15 28.71
N TRP A 486 -26.87 14.62 27.72
CA TRP A 486 -27.55 15.45 26.72
C TRP A 486 -28.81 16.09 27.31
N ASP A 487 -29.05 17.37 27.02
CA ASP A 487 -30.26 18.13 27.34
C ASP A 487 -31.02 18.40 26.03
N ASP A 488 -32.07 17.62 25.76
CA ASP A 488 -32.85 17.74 24.54
C ASP A 488 -33.50 19.11 24.38
N LYS A 489 -33.99 19.70 25.47
CA LYS A 489 -34.72 20.97 25.42
C LYS A 489 -33.79 22.11 25.01
N ARG A 490 -32.57 22.09 25.53
CA ARG A 490 -31.57 23.12 25.27
C ARG A 490 -30.65 22.82 24.08
N GLY A 491 -30.59 21.57 23.62
CA GLY A 491 -29.71 21.15 22.52
C GLY A 491 -28.24 21.26 22.89
N ARG A 492 -27.86 20.81 24.11
CA ARG A 492 -26.49 20.89 24.63
C ARG A 492 -26.16 19.74 25.56
N TRP A 493 -24.87 19.46 25.72
CA TRP A 493 -24.33 18.57 26.73
C TRP A 493 -24.11 19.33 28.05
N MET A 494 -24.58 18.76 29.15
CA MET A 494 -24.16 19.08 30.51
C MET A 494 -23.05 18.12 30.90
N VAL A 495 -21.92 18.63 31.41
CA VAL A 495 -20.75 17.80 31.73
C VAL A 495 -20.36 17.95 33.19
N VAL A 496 -19.95 16.85 33.81
CA VAL A 496 -19.40 16.82 35.17
C VAL A 496 -17.89 16.60 35.05
N LEU A 497 -17.14 17.50 35.66
CA LEU A 497 -15.69 17.53 35.65
C LEU A 497 -15.15 17.25 37.05
N GLU A 498 -13.95 16.68 37.14
CA GLU A 498 -13.26 16.35 38.38
C GLU A 498 -11.81 16.82 38.30
N ASP A 499 -11.37 17.57 39.31
CA ASP A 499 -9.97 17.95 39.48
C ASP A 499 -9.18 16.74 39.99
N GLN A 500 -8.14 16.33 39.26
CA GLN A 500 -7.31 15.16 39.60
C GLN A 500 -6.33 15.41 40.74
N VAL A 501 -6.18 16.65 41.21
CA VAL A 501 -5.37 17.01 42.38
C VAL A 501 -6.24 17.09 43.64
N SER A 502 -7.33 17.88 43.61
CA SER A 502 -8.19 18.10 44.78
C SER A 502 -9.33 17.08 44.93
N GLY A 503 -9.74 16.43 43.85
CA GLY A 503 -10.94 15.56 43.80
C GLY A 503 -12.26 16.32 43.73
N GLU A 504 -12.24 17.66 43.69
CA GLU A 504 -13.45 18.48 43.59
C GLU A 504 -14.17 18.25 42.26
N LYS A 505 -15.52 18.23 42.31
CA LYS A 505 -16.38 18.07 41.14
C LYS A 505 -17.23 19.30 40.89
N TRP A 506 -17.37 19.69 39.63
CA TRP A 506 -18.24 20.79 39.22
C TRP A 506 -18.90 20.52 37.87
N GLU A 507 -19.94 21.28 37.56
CA GLU A 507 -20.66 21.19 36.29
C GLU A 507 -20.19 22.25 35.29
N ASP A 508 -20.19 21.88 34.01
CA ASP A 508 -20.01 22.77 32.89
C ASP A 508 -20.94 22.35 31.72
N TRP A 509 -20.85 22.99 30.55
CA TRP A 509 -21.70 22.64 29.41
C TRP A 509 -21.05 22.94 28.05
N CYS A 510 -21.48 22.24 27.00
CA CYS A 510 -21.08 22.51 25.62
C CYS A 510 -22.18 22.17 24.61
N HIS A 511 -22.16 22.78 23.43
CA HIS A 511 -23.04 22.41 22.32
C HIS A 511 -22.58 21.13 21.62
N VAL A 512 -21.26 20.93 21.57
CA VAL A 512 -20.60 19.83 20.87
C VAL A 512 -19.55 19.19 21.78
N LEU A 513 -19.57 17.87 21.88
CA LEU A 513 -18.65 17.09 22.70
C LEU A 513 -17.76 16.23 21.79
N VAL A 514 -16.45 16.44 21.87
CA VAL A 514 -15.45 15.72 21.08
C VAL A 514 -14.63 14.79 21.98
N ASN A 515 -14.74 13.48 21.78
CA ASN A 515 -13.91 12.49 22.44
C ASN A 515 -12.58 12.30 21.71
N GLY A 516 -11.51 12.90 22.26
CA GLY A 516 -10.12 12.76 21.84
C GLY A 516 -9.26 11.97 22.84
N SER A 517 -9.87 11.16 23.72
CA SER A 517 -9.16 10.48 24.81
C SER A 517 -8.27 9.31 24.37
N GLY A 518 -8.40 8.89 23.11
CA GLY A 518 -7.69 7.74 22.54
C GLY A 518 -8.22 6.38 23.01
N ILE A 519 -7.92 5.34 22.23
CA ILE A 519 -8.39 3.96 22.46
C ILE A 519 -7.43 3.09 23.30
N LEU A 520 -6.18 3.54 23.47
CA LEU A 520 -5.09 2.82 24.17
C LEU A 520 -4.50 3.69 25.28
N ASN A 521 -5.35 4.27 26.11
CA ASN A 521 -4.91 5.12 27.24
C ASN A 521 -5.34 4.57 28.61
N ASN A 522 -6.37 3.73 28.68
CA ASN A 522 -6.82 3.14 29.94
C ASN A 522 -6.10 1.80 30.17
N TRP A 523 -5.28 1.69 31.20
CA TRP A 523 -4.56 0.46 31.54
C TRP A 523 -5.10 -0.16 32.84
N ARG A 524 -4.84 -1.45 33.05
CA ARG A 524 -5.15 -2.16 34.28
C ARG A 524 -4.07 -3.19 34.57
N TRP A 525 -3.94 -3.59 35.82
CA TRP A 525 -3.10 -4.72 36.19
C TRP A 525 -3.56 -6.02 35.51
N PRO A 526 -2.63 -6.93 35.17
CA PRO A 526 -3.02 -8.25 34.71
C PRO A 526 -3.70 -9.02 35.84
N ASP A 527 -4.69 -9.81 35.47
CA ASP A 527 -5.43 -10.67 36.40
C ASP A 527 -4.60 -11.95 36.64
N ILE A 528 -3.71 -11.88 37.63
CA ILE A 528 -2.79 -12.97 38.03
C ILE A 528 -2.89 -13.11 39.55
N GLU A 529 -3.14 -14.33 40.01
CA GLU A 529 -3.19 -14.65 41.44
C GLU A 529 -1.89 -14.22 42.14
N GLY A 530 -2.01 -13.56 43.28
CA GLY A 530 -0.88 -13.12 44.10
C GLY A 530 -0.02 -12.00 43.49
N LEU A 531 -0.45 -11.32 42.41
CA LEU A 531 0.35 -10.27 41.75
C LEU A 531 0.86 -9.21 42.72
N HIS A 532 0.01 -8.78 43.64
CA HIS A 532 0.32 -7.75 44.64
C HIS A 532 1.05 -8.29 45.88
N ASP A 533 1.27 -9.61 45.97
CA ASP A 533 2.05 -10.24 47.05
C ASP A 533 3.57 -10.23 46.74
N PHE A 534 3.96 -9.82 45.53
CA PHE A 534 5.37 -9.73 45.13
C PHE A 534 6.15 -8.80 46.06
N GLY A 535 7.24 -9.31 46.66
CA GLY A 535 8.05 -8.55 47.62
C GLY A 535 9.02 -7.55 46.97
N GLY A 536 9.20 -7.62 45.65
CA GLY A 536 10.06 -6.73 44.88
C GLY A 536 9.32 -5.55 44.25
N ALA A 537 9.99 -4.82 43.34
CA ALA A 537 9.39 -3.69 42.65
C ALA A 537 8.42 -4.17 41.55
N LEU A 538 7.14 -3.82 41.67
CA LEU A 538 6.08 -4.14 40.69
C LEU A 538 5.68 -2.88 39.90
N MET A 539 5.75 -2.92 38.57
CA MET A 539 5.36 -1.79 37.72
C MET A 539 4.62 -2.22 36.46
N HIS A 540 3.75 -1.34 35.96
CA HIS A 540 3.10 -1.50 34.66
C HIS A 540 3.75 -0.55 33.65
N SER A 541 3.86 -0.94 32.39
CA SER A 541 4.54 -0.12 31.37
C SER A 541 3.91 1.26 31.16
N ALA A 542 2.59 1.38 31.36
CA ALA A 542 1.85 2.65 31.27
C ALA A 542 1.90 3.52 32.54
N LYS A 543 2.58 3.06 33.60
CA LYS A 543 2.87 3.81 34.83
C LYS A 543 4.27 3.43 35.29
N TRP A 544 5.25 3.85 34.50
CA TRP A 544 6.66 3.50 34.71
C TRP A 544 7.22 4.23 35.93
N ASP A 545 7.89 3.51 36.82
CA ASP A 545 8.58 4.08 37.97
C ASP A 545 10.08 4.26 37.65
N HIS A 546 10.48 5.52 37.46
CA HIS A 546 11.86 5.88 37.13
C HIS A 546 12.82 5.79 38.33
N SER A 547 12.33 5.51 39.54
CA SER A 547 13.18 5.36 40.73
C SER A 547 13.79 3.97 40.88
N VAL A 548 13.33 2.98 40.12
CA VAL A 548 13.77 1.58 40.22
C VAL A 548 15.06 1.35 39.43
N ASP A 549 16.09 0.84 40.10
CA ASP A 549 17.35 0.42 39.49
C ASP A 549 17.30 -1.04 39.03
N PHE A 550 17.64 -1.28 37.75
CA PHE A 550 17.67 -2.60 37.14
C PHE A 550 19.06 -3.24 37.17
N LYS A 551 20.11 -2.48 37.50
CA LYS A 551 21.49 -2.95 37.42
C LYS A 551 21.75 -4.06 38.43
N GLY A 552 22.26 -5.19 37.95
CA GLY A 552 22.59 -6.33 38.82
C GLY A 552 21.37 -7.12 39.32
N LYS A 553 20.15 -6.76 38.92
CA LYS A 553 18.90 -7.36 39.37
C LYS A 553 18.42 -8.51 38.48
N ALA A 554 17.65 -9.42 39.07
CA ALA A 554 16.81 -10.37 38.35
C ALA A 554 15.47 -9.72 38.01
N VAL A 555 15.13 -9.64 36.73
CA VAL A 555 13.97 -8.88 36.23
C VAL A 555 13.03 -9.80 35.46
N GLY A 556 11.73 -9.70 35.73
CA GLY A 556 10.69 -10.39 34.97
C GLY A 556 9.92 -9.42 34.10
N VAL A 557 9.67 -9.77 32.84
CA VAL A 557 8.81 -9.02 31.92
C VAL A 557 7.66 -9.92 31.49
N ILE A 558 6.42 -9.51 31.78
CA ILE A 558 5.22 -10.24 31.36
C ILE A 558 4.68 -9.64 30.06
N GLY A 559 4.65 -10.46 29.00
CA GLY A 559 4.03 -10.11 27.72
C GLY A 559 5.01 -10.09 26.55
N THR A 560 4.45 -10.13 25.33
CA THR A 560 5.17 -10.16 24.05
C THR A 560 4.63 -9.15 23.04
N GLY A 561 3.81 -8.19 23.49
CA GLY A 561 3.30 -7.10 22.64
C GLY A 561 4.37 -6.05 22.32
N SER A 562 4.02 -5.04 21.52
CA SER A 562 4.92 -3.97 21.09
C SER A 562 5.68 -3.30 22.25
N THR A 563 5.04 -3.14 23.40
CA THR A 563 5.68 -2.59 24.61
C THR A 563 6.81 -3.48 25.13
N SER A 564 6.59 -4.80 25.22
CA SER A 564 7.64 -5.75 25.61
C SER A 564 8.79 -5.78 24.59
N VAL A 565 8.43 -5.73 23.30
CA VAL A 565 9.40 -5.67 22.18
C VAL A 565 10.35 -4.48 22.31
N GLN A 566 9.89 -3.35 22.86
CA GLN A 566 10.71 -2.16 23.09
C GLN A 566 11.46 -2.18 24.43
N ILE A 567 10.86 -2.72 25.50
CA ILE A 567 11.43 -2.77 26.86
C ILE A 567 12.57 -3.79 26.95
N VAL A 568 12.34 -5.02 26.47
CA VAL A 568 13.28 -6.15 26.64
C VAL A 568 14.69 -5.84 26.14
N PRO A 569 14.90 -5.23 24.95
CA PRO A 569 16.24 -4.86 24.49
C PRO A 569 16.96 -3.85 25.38
N GLN A 570 16.23 -2.99 26.09
CA GLN A 570 16.84 -2.02 26.99
C GLN A 570 17.19 -2.66 28.32
N LEU A 571 16.25 -3.40 28.92
CA LEU A 571 16.48 -4.09 30.19
C LEU A 571 17.55 -5.18 30.07
N GLN A 572 17.65 -5.86 28.93
CA GLN A 572 18.69 -6.88 28.70
C GLN A 572 20.11 -6.33 28.89
N LYS A 573 20.34 -5.05 28.60
CA LYS A 573 21.67 -4.41 28.72
C LYS A 573 22.04 -4.10 30.18
N GLU A 574 21.07 -4.00 31.08
CA GLU A 574 21.25 -3.54 32.46
C GLU A 574 21.04 -4.64 33.50
N ALA A 575 20.05 -5.51 33.27
CA ALA A 575 19.68 -6.59 34.18
C ALA A 575 20.72 -7.71 34.19
N LYS A 576 20.93 -8.31 35.38
CA LYS A 576 21.81 -9.48 35.56
C LYS A 576 21.18 -10.75 34.97
N ASP A 577 19.88 -10.92 35.19
CA ASP A 577 19.10 -12.06 34.69
C ASP A 577 17.71 -11.55 34.31
N LEU A 578 17.27 -11.81 33.08
CA LEU A 578 16.01 -11.32 32.54
C LEU A 578 15.12 -12.50 32.13
N LYS A 579 13.95 -12.63 32.76
CA LYS A 579 12.93 -13.61 32.40
C LYS A 579 11.84 -12.93 31.57
N VAL A 580 11.55 -13.46 30.39
CA VAL A 580 10.49 -12.93 29.52
C VAL A 580 9.36 -13.95 29.46
N PHE A 581 8.25 -13.69 30.14
CA PHE A 581 7.10 -14.58 30.23
C PHE A 581 6.20 -14.41 29.02
N MET A 582 6.20 -15.42 28.14
CA MET A 582 5.58 -15.38 26.83
C MET A 582 4.33 -16.25 26.77
N ARG A 583 3.16 -15.61 26.67
CA ARG A 583 1.88 -16.32 26.51
C ARG A 583 1.48 -16.58 25.06
N SER A 584 1.92 -15.72 24.14
CA SER A 584 1.45 -15.79 22.74
C SER A 584 2.56 -15.42 21.75
N PRO A 585 2.57 -16.06 20.57
CA PRO A 585 3.50 -15.71 19.49
C PRO A 585 3.25 -14.29 18.98
N THR A 586 4.26 -13.68 18.38
CA THR A 586 4.16 -12.33 17.77
C THR A 586 5.07 -12.21 16.56
N TRP A 587 4.59 -11.53 15.52
CA TRP A 587 5.43 -11.18 14.36
C TRP A 587 6.31 -9.98 14.70
N ILE A 588 7.59 -10.07 14.31
CA ILE A 588 8.54 -8.95 14.37
C ILE A 588 8.92 -8.59 12.94
N SER A 589 8.46 -7.46 12.44
CA SER A 589 8.68 -7.09 11.04
C SER A 589 10.00 -6.35 10.81
N PRO A 590 10.44 -6.29 9.54
CA PRO A 590 11.30 -5.23 9.07
C PRO A 590 10.68 -3.83 9.31
N PRO A 591 11.51 -2.78 9.31
CA PRO A 591 11.07 -1.38 9.29
C PRO A 591 10.12 -1.06 8.13
N PHE A 592 9.03 -0.34 8.42
CA PHE A 592 8.18 0.25 7.38
C PHE A 592 8.87 1.43 6.71
N GLY A 593 8.69 1.62 5.40
CA GLY A 593 9.32 2.71 4.65
C GLY A 593 10.84 2.53 4.43
N GLY A 594 11.35 1.33 4.70
CA GLY A 594 12.78 1.01 4.59
C GLY A 594 13.32 1.13 3.16
N GLY A 595 12.46 0.96 2.14
CA GLY A 595 12.85 1.12 0.74
C GLY A 595 13.34 2.54 0.44
N VAL A 596 12.53 3.54 0.79
CA VAL A 596 12.88 4.96 0.60
C VAL A 596 14.10 5.35 1.44
N LEU A 597 14.19 4.87 2.69
CA LEU A 597 15.36 5.12 3.53
C LEU A 597 16.66 4.58 2.88
N ASN A 598 16.59 3.36 2.35
CA ASN A 598 17.72 2.69 1.68
C ASN A 598 18.14 3.41 0.39
N GLU A 599 17.18 3.84 -0.42
CA GLU A 599 17.43 4.53 -1.69
C GLU A 599 17.96 5.95 -1.48
N GLU A 600 17.31 6.75 -0.64
CA GLU A 600 17.55 8.19 -0.54
C GLU A 600 18.74 8.55 0.36
N LEU A 601 18.91 7.84 1.48
CA LEU A 601 19.88 8.20 2.52
C LEU A 601 21.04 7.21 2.62
N LEU A 602 20.76 5.91 2.61
CA LEU A 602 21.79 4.88 2.78
C LEU A 602 22.47 4.46 1.47
N LYS A 603 21.89 4.82 0.32
CA LYS A 603 22.40 4.52 -1.03
C LYS A 603 22.76 3.04 -1.23
N GLY A 604 21.94 2.14 -0.66
CA GLY A 604 22.12 0.70 -0.76
C GLY A 604 23.15 0.07 0.19
N ALA A 605 23.63 0.80 1.20
CA ALA A 605 24.45 0.21 2.26
C ALA A 605 23.64 -0.81 3.08
N GLU A 606 24.15 -2.02 3.24
CA GLU A 606 23.54 -3.02 4.12
C GLU A 606 23.63 -2.56 5.58
N GLN A 607 22.49 -2.54 6.27
CA GLN A 607 22.44 -2.29 7.71
C GLN A 607 22.61 -3.59 8.48
N GLU A 608 23.45 -3.54 9.52
CA GLU A 608 23.54 -4.58 10.53
C GLU A 608 22.14 -4.87 11.12
N PRO A 609 21.70 -6.14 11.21
CA PRO A 609 20.35 -6.49 11.67
C PRO A 609 20.00 -5.95 13.06
N SER A 610 21.02 -5.76 13.91
CA SER A 610 20.92 -5.24 15.27
C SER A 610 20.93 -3.70 15.34
N LYS A 611 21.13 -2.98 14.23
CA LYS A 611 21.24 -1.52 14.13
C LYS A 611 20.39 -0.95 12.98
N ARG A 612 19.11 -1.33 12.96
CA ARG A 612 18.15 -0.90 11.91
C ARG A 612 17.55 0.49 12.13
N GLN A 613 17.57 0.97 13.36
CA GLN A 613 17.26 2.36 13.65
C GLN A 613 18.29 3.28 12.99
N TYR A 614 17.83 4.12 12.07
CA TYR A 614 18.69 5.11 11.42
C TYR A 614 18.72 6.41 12.22
N THR A 615 19.93 6.89 12.51
CA THR A 615 20.14 8.22 13.10
C THR A 615 20.40 9.21 11.98
N PHE A 616 19.57 10.25 11.88
CA PHE A 616 19.76 11.29 10.86
C PHE A 616 21.03 12.08 11.14
N THR A 617 21.89 12.15 10.13
CA THR A 617 23.15 12.88 10.15
C THR A 617 22.91 14.39 10.19
N THR A 618 23.96 15.14 10.50
CA THR A 618 23.92 16.61 10.43
C THR A 618 23.61 17.07 9.01
N GLU A 619 24.14 16.37 8.01
CA GLU A 619 23.91 16.62 6.58
C GLU A 619 22.46 16.35 6.17
N ASP A 620 21.84 15.27 6.67
CA ASP A 620 20.42 14.98 6.41
C ASP A 620 19.55 16.11 6.94
N LYS A 621 19.74 16.48 8.22
CA LYS A 621 18.98 17.55 8.87
C LYS A 621 19.20 18.88 8.17
N LYS A 622 20.43 19.19 7.77
CA LYS A 622 20.75 20.39 6.99
C LYS A 622 19.98 20.41 5.68
N ARG A 623 20.00 19.31 4.92
CA ARG A 623 19.25 19.18 3.67
C ARG A 623 17.74 19.32 3.87
N PHE A 624 17.19 18.73 4.92
CA PHE A 624 15.76 18.86 5.24
C PHE A 624 15.36 20.30 5.58
N ASN A 625 16.24 21.08 6.21
CA ASN A 625 15.99 22.50 6.50
C ASN A 625 16.18 23.39 5.27
N GLU A 626 17.22 23.15 4.46
CA GLU A 626 17.56 23.99 3.31
C GLU A 626 16.69 23.71 2.06
N ASP A 627 16.16 22.50 1.93
CA ASP A 627 15.29 22.09 0.82
C ASP A 627 13.96 21.49 1.31
N PRO A 628 12.96 22.35 1.62
CA PRO A 628 11.62 21.90 2.02
C PRO A 628 10.91 21.08 0.95
N ALA A 629 11.23 21.28 -0.33
CA ALA A 629 10.64 20.50 -1.42
C ALA A 629 11.16 19.07 -1.41
N TYR A 630 12.45 18.87 -1.14
CA TYR A 630 13.03 17.54 -0.91
C TYR A 630 12.39 16.85 0.29
N LEU A 631 12.30 17.53 1.45
CA LEU A 631 11.66 16.95 2.64
C LEU A 631 10.20 16.53 2.36
N LEU A 632 9.46 17.35 1.62
CA LEU A 632 8.10 17.01 1.20
C LEU A 632 8.04 15.76 0.32
N GLN A 633 8.94 15.64 -0.66
CA GLN A 633 8.99 14.46 -1.54
C GLN A 633 9.43 13.21 -0.77
N PHE A 634 10.43 13.33 0.10
CA PHE A 634 10.88 12.25 0.99
C PHE A 634 9.71 11.71 1.81
N ARG A 635 8.95 12.59 2.49
CA ARG A 635 7.74 12.23 3.23
C ARG A 635 6.70 11.54 2.33
N LYS A 636 6.38 12.14 1.19
CA LYS A 636 5.38 11.57 0.25
C LYS A 636 5.75 10.17 -0.24
N LYS A 637 7.03 9.93 -0.53
CA LYS A 637 7.50 8.60 -0.95
C LYS A 637 7.32 7.56 0.15
N ILE A 638 7.69 7.88 1.40
CA ILE A 638 7.50 6.96 2.53
C ILE A 638 6.00 6.67 2.75
N GLU A 639 5.16 7.70 2.74
CA GLU A 639 3.71 7.54 2.92
C GLU A 639 3.09 6.70 1.80
N ALA A 640 3.51 6.92 0.55
CA ALA A 640 3.08 6.14 -0.61
C ALA A 640 3.51 4.67 -0.51
N GLU A 641 4.76 4.40 -0.08
CA GLU A 641 5.25 3.05 0.15
C GLU A 641 4.38 2.34 1.20
N ILE A 642 4.14 2.95 2.37
CA ILE A 642 3.31 2.36 3.43
C ILE A 642 1.89 2.08 2.95
N ASN A 643 1.25 3.02 2.24
CA ASN A 643 -0.11 2.83 1.75
C ASN A 643 -0.19 1.78 0.63
N SER A 644 0.89 1.54 -0.12
CA SER A 644 0.94 0.47 -1.13
C SER A 644 0.89 -0.95 -0.54
N LEU A 645 1.19 -1.09 0.76
CA LEU A 645 1.23 -2.39 1.45
C LEU A 645 -0.16 -2.92 1.85
N PHE A 646 -1.25 -2.20 1.58
CA PHE A 646 -2.58 -2.61 2.02
C PHE A 646 -2.98 -4.02 1.55
N GLY A 647 -2.50 -4.45 0.37
CA GLY A 647 -2.74 -5.79 -0.16
C GLY A 647 -2.26 -6.94 0.73
N MET A 648 -1.35 -6.68 1.68
CA MET A 648 -0.87 -7.69 2.63
C MET A 648 -1.95 -8.14 3.63
N TYR A 649 -3.02 -7.36 3.81
CA TYR A 649 -4.12 -7.72 4.71
C TYR A 649 -5.17 -8.61 4.07
N GLN A 650 -5.08 -8.87 2.76
CA GLN A 650 -5.98 -9.77 2.05
C GLN A 650 -5.47 -11.21 2.15
N GLN A 651 -6.29 -12.13 2.67
CA GLN A 651 -5.89 -13.53 2.83
C GLN A 651 -5.58 -14.17 1.48
N GLY A 652 -4.51 -14.96 1.46
CA GLY A 652 -4.08 -15.70 0.26
C GLY A 652 -3.56 -14.83 -0.88
N SER A 653 -3.51 -13.50 -0.73
CA SER A 653 -2.92 -12.62 -1.74
C SER A 653 -1.43 -12.91 -1.91
N GLU A 654 -0.89 -12.68 -3.10
CA GLU A 654 0.55 -12.81 -3.37
C GLU A 654 1.37 -11.96 -2.38
N MET A 655 0.91 -10.74 -2.10
CA MET A 655 1.55 -9.84 -1.14
C MET A 655 1.51 -10.41 0.28
N SER A 656 0.37 -10.91 0.77
CA SER A 656 0.27 -11.54 2.10
C SER A 656 1.23 -12.73 2.23
N ASN A 657 1.24 -13.61 1.22
CA ASN A 657 2.12 -14.78 1.22
C ASN A 657 3.60 -14.38 1.19
N LYS A 658 3.95 -13.38 0.37
CA LYS A 658 5.33 -12.88 0.29
C LYS A 658 5.76 -12.22 1.60
N PHE A 659 4.88 -11.44 2.23
CA PHE A 659 5.15 -10.85 3.54
C PHE A 659 5.39 -11.92 4.60
N ARG A 660 4.59 -12.98 4.60
CA ARG A 660 4.81 -14.13 5.50
C ARG A 660 6.18 -14.76 5.29
N GLU A 661 6.55 -15.04 4.05
CA GLU A 661 7.86 -15.62 3.70
C GLU A 661 9.01 -14.72 4.16
N VAL A 662 8.96 -13.43 3.81
CA VAL A 662 10.01 -12.45 4.12
C VAL A 662 10.17 -12.27 5.62
N ILE A 663 9.08 -12.07 6.36
CA ILE A 663 9.14 -11.88 7.82
C ILE A 663 9.62 -13.17 8.50
N THR A 664 9.16 -14.34 8.07
CA THR A 664 9.59 -15.63 8.66
C THR A 664 11.08 -15.85 8.45
N THR A 665 11.57 -15.66 7.22
CA THR A 665 12.98 -15.76 6.87
C THR A 665 13.81 -14.81 7.72
N GLU A 666 13.35 -13.57 7.84
CA GLU A 666 14.05 -12.54 8.57
C GLU A 666 14.08 -12.79 10.08
N MET A 667 12.97 -13.21 10.68
CA MET A 667 12.92 -13.59 12.10
C MET A 667 13.86 -14.76 12.38
N THR A 668 13.84 -15.79 11.54
CA THR A 668 14.72 -16.97 11.68
C THR A 668 16.18 -16.58 11.58
N ARG A 669 16.52 -15.73 10.61
CA ARG A 669 17.88 -15.21 10.42
C ARG A 669 18.36 -14.41 11.63
N ARG A 670 17.51 -13.55 12.21
CA ARG A 670 17.84 -12.71 13.38
C ARG A 670 17.99 -13.48 14.68
N ILE A 671 17.20 -14.55 14.86
CA ILE A 671 17.36 -15.47 16.01
C ILE A 671 18.69 -16.25 15.89
N GLY A 672 19.13 -16.53 14.67
CA GLY A 672 20.40 -17.21 14.40
C GLY A 672 20.34 -18.74 14.61
N PRO A 673 21.49 -19.43 14.52
CA PRO A 673 21.56 -20.86 14.77
C PRO A 673 21.31 -21.18 16.26
N GLY A 674 20.75 -22.36 16.54
CA GLY A 674 20.27 -22.72 17.88
C GLY A 674 18.91 -22.08 18.20
N ASN A 675 18.40 -22.30 19.41
CA ASN A 675 17.13 -21.74 19.90
C ASN A 675 15.85 -22.24 19.18
N GLU A 676 15.79 -23.52 18.79
CA GLU A 676 14.64 -24.09 18.06
C GLU A 676 13.31 -23.95 18.82
N LYS A 677 13.32 -24.10 20.15
CA LYS A 677 12.13 -23.85 20.99
C LYS A 677 11.61 -22.42 20.86
N LEU A 678 12.51 -21.43 20.77
CA LEU A 678 12.12 -20.04 20.57
C LEU A 678 11.55 -19.82 19.17
N LYS A 679 12.17 -20.38 18.13
CA LYS A 679 11.67 -20.27 16.74
C LYS A 679 10.28 -20.87 16.59
N GLU A 680 10.08 -22.07 17.13
CA GLU A 680 8.79 -22.77 17.11
C GLU A 680 7.72 -21.98 17.86
N PHE A 681 8.06 -21.39 19.01
CA PHE A 681 7.10 -20.63 19.80
C PHE A 681 6.79 -19.26 19.19
N ILE A 682 7.81 -18.46 18.83
CA ILE A 682 7.61 -17.02 18.57
C ILE A 682 6.97 -16.74 17.21
N ILE A 683 7.24 -17.58 16.21
CA ILE A 683 6.75 -17.44 14.83
C ILE A 683 5.28 -17.87 14.78
N PRO A 684 4.32 -16.96 14.58
CA PRO A 684 2.91 -17.30 14.61
C PRO A 684 2.47 -18.17 13.42
N LYS A 685 1.42 -18.98 13.64
CA LYS A 685 0.78 -19.77 12.57
C LYS A 685 -0.14 -18.93 11.69
N TRP A 686 -0.73 -17.86 12.22
CA TRP A 686 -1.58 -16.90 11.52
C TRP A 686 -0.75 -15.84 10.77
N SER A 687 -1.30 -15.29 9.69
CA SER A 687 -0.66 -14.38 8.73
C SER A 687 -0.24 -13.05 9.36
N PRO A 688 0.91 -12.47 8.93
CA PRO A 688 1.28 -11.12 9.34
C PRO A 688 0.13 -10.12 9.10
N GLY A 689 -0.14 -9.28 10.10
CA GLY A 689 -1.19 -8.26 10.01
C GLY A 689 -2.48 -8.60 10.76
N CYS A 690 -2.72 -9.86 11.14
CA CYS A 690 -3.86 -10.22 12.01
C CYS A 690 -3.82 -9.47 13.35
N ARG A 691 -2.60 -9.20 13.84
CA ARG A 691 -2.31 -8.20 14.89
C ARG A 691 -1.53 -7.04 14.28
N ARG A 692 -1.56 -5.89 14.96
CA ARG A 692 -0.66 -4.78 14.63
C ARG A 692 0.78 -5.30 14.66
N ILE A 693 1.44 -5.13 13.53
CA ILE A 693 2.83 -5.52 13.34
C ILE A 693 3.70 -4.39 13.89
N SER A 694 4.78 -4.73 14.57
CA SER A 694 5.74 -3.74 15.06
C SER A 694 7.16 -4.09 14.59
N PRO A 695 7.95 -3.09 14.17
CA PRO A 695 9.39 -3.23 14.12
C PRO A 695 9.90 -3.58 15.53
N GLY A 696 10.84 -4.51 15.61
CA GLY A 696 11.39 -4.97 16.89
C GLY A 696 12.90 -4.99 16.87
N ASP A 697 13.51 -3.82 16.71
CA ASP A 697 14.96 -3.66 16.68
C ASP A 697 15.60 -4.17 17.97
N GLY A 698 16.55 -5.09 17.85
CA GLY A 698 17.25 -5.69 18.98
C GLY A 698 16.45 -6.71 19.80
N TYR A 699 15.13 -6.87 19.57
CA TYR A 699 14.30 -7.77 20.38
C TYR A 699 14.65 -9.24 20.20
N LEU A 700 14.71 -9.72 18.95
CA LEU A 700 15.04 -11.12 18.68
C LEU A 700 16.47 -11.45 19.13
N GLU A 701 17.39 -10.50 18.98
CA GLU A 701 18.78 -10.62 19.42
C GLU A 701 18.91 -10.60 20.95
N ALA A 702 18.07 -9.85 21.66
CA ALA A 702 18.06 -9.82 23.12
C ALA A 702 17.60 -11.17 23.70
N LEU A 703 16.59 -11.79 23.08
CA LEU A 703 16.04 -13.07 23.53
C LEU A 703 17.02 -14.25 23.46
N THR A 704 18.12 -14.12 22.71
CA THR A 704 19.14 -15.17 22.55
C THR A 704 20.39 -14.91 23.38
N ARG A 705 20.43 -13.84 24.18
CA ARG A 705 21.56 -13.54 25.07
C ARG A 705 21.56 -14.44 26.28
N GLU A 706 22.76 -14.73 26.79
CA GLU A 706 22.98 -15.63 27.92
C GLU A 706 22.27 -15.19 29.20
N ASN A 707 22.08 -13.88 29.38
CA ASN A 707 21.38 -13.32 30.53
C ASN A 707 19.85 -13.22 30.35
N VAL A 708 19.29 -13.77 29.26
CA VAL A 708 17.87 -13.73 28.96
C VAL A 708 17.30 -15.13 28.83
N GLN A 709 16.20 -15.39 29.52
CA GLN A 709 15.45 -16.64 29.41
C GLN A 709 14.02 -16.36 28.94
N PRO A 710 13.67 -16.75 27.69
CA PRO A 710 12.28 -16.88 27.28
C PRO A 710 11.59 -17.99 28.08
N VAL A 711 10.47 -17.66 28.74
CA VAL A 711 9.66 -18.58 29.53
C VAL A 711 8.34 -18.83 28.78
N PHE A 712 8.10 -20.07 28.35
CA PHE A 712 6.95 -20.44 27.53
C PHE A 712 5.78 -21.04 28.32
N SER A 713 6.02 -21.49 29.55
CA SER A 713 5.02 -22.03 30.47
C SER A 713 4.11 -20.90 30.97
N ASN A 714 2.81 -21.18 31.14
CA ASN A 714 1.88 -20.18 31.68
C ASN A 714 2.24 -19.85 33.13
N ILE A 715 1.88 -18.64 33.56
CA ILE A 715 1.99 -18.19 34.94
C ILE A 715 0.85 -18.82 35.74
N GLN A 716 1.20 -19.55 36.80
CA GLN A 716 0.22 -20.06 37.77
C GLN A 716 -0.16 -18.97 38.77
N ARG A 717 0.84 -18.38 39.42
CA ARG A 717 0.67 -17.29 40.40
C ARG A 717 1.97 -16.52 40.61
N VAL A 718 1.86 -15.34 41.21
CA VAL A 718 2.97 -14.57 41.75
C VAL A 718 3.09 -14.87 43.25
N THR A 719 4.32 -14.89 43.74
CA THR A 719 4.73 -15.17 45.12
C THR A 719 5.63 -14.03 45.61
N PRO A 720 5.89 -13.90 46.92
CA PRO A 720 6.80 -12.87 47.43
C PRO A 720 8.19 -12.87 46.77
N GLU A 721 8.70 -14.04 46.40
CA GLU A 721 10.04 -14.21 45.80
C GLU A 721 10.07 -14.08 44.27
N GLY A 722 8.92 -14.12 43.57
CA GLY A 722 8.86 -14.11 42.11
C GLY A 722 7.64 -14.81 41.52
N ILE A 723 7.80 -15.48 40.38
CA ILE A 723 6.70 -16.11 39.63
C ILE A 723 6.80 -17.63 39.64
N THR A 724 5.70 -18.31 39.96
CA THR A 724 5.55 -19.75 39.76
C THR A 724 4.81 -20.02 38.45
N THR A 725 5.40 -20.83 37.58
CA THR A 725 4.79 -21.29 36.33
C THR A 725 4.07 -22.65 36.51
N GLU A 726 3.17 -22.99 35.59
CA GLU A 726 2.37 -24.22 35.65
C GLU A 726 3.20 -25.53 35.63
N ASP A 727 4.43 -25.48 35.15
CA ASP A 727 5.40 -26.59 35.21
C ASP A 727 6.07 -26.76 36.58
N GLY A 728 5.67 -25.95 37.58
CA GLY A 728 6.16 -25.98 38.95
C GLY A 728 7.47 -25.23 39.17
N GLN A 729 8.03 -24.56 38.16
CA GLN A 729 9.25 -23.78 38.30
C GLN A 729 8.97 -22.45 39.01
N LEU A 730 9.79 -22.14 40.03
CA LEU A 730 9.85 -20.81 40.64
C LEU A 730 10.96 -19.98 39.98
N HIS A 731 10.57 -18.88 39.35
CA HIS A 731 11.47 -17.85 38.83
C HIS A 731 11.61 -16.75 39.86
N LYS A 732 12.76 -16.69 40.55
CA LYS A 732 13.06 -15.65 41.54
C LYS A 732 13.38 -14.32 40.85
N LEU A 733 12.78 -13.23 41.32
CA LEU A 733 12.85 -11.91 40.68
C LEU A 733 12.98 -10.81 41.74
N ASP A 734 13.75 -9.77 41.45
CA ASP A 734 13.81 -8.53 42.24
C ASP A 734 12.82 -7.47 41.72
N VAL A 735 12.54 -7.49 40.42
CA VAL A 735 11.68 -6.52 39.73
C VAL A 735 10.74 -7.26 38.77
N LEU A 736 9.47 -6.85 38.75
CA LEU A 736 8.44 -7.39 37.86
C LEU A 736 7.79 -6.27 37.04
N VAL A 737 7.91 -6.39 35.72
CA VAL A 737 7.36 -5.44 34.74
C VAL A 737 6.20 -6.07 33.99
N CYS A 738 5.01 -5.49 34.14
CA CYS A 738 3.81 -5.87 33.38
C CYS A 738 3.75 -5.07 32.06
N ALA A 739 4.17 -5.67 30.95
CA ALA A 739 4.00 -5.16 29.59
C ALA A 739 2.72 -5.73 28.95
N THR A 740 1.63 -5.70 29.72
CA THR A 740 0.38 -6.44 29.44
C THR A 740 -0.65 -5.66 28.62
N GLY A 741 -0.29 -4.45 28.19
CA GLY A 741 -1.08 -3.62 27.28
C GLY A 741 -2.14 -2.77 28.00
N PHE A 742 -3.19 -2.43 27.26
CA PHE A 742 -4.26 -1.54 27.72
C PHE A 742 -5.60 -2.27 27.71
N GLN A 743 -6.54 -1.78 28.52
CA GLN A 743 -7.95 -2.06 28.29
C GLN A 743 -8.38 -1.26 27.06
N VAL A 744 -8.73 -1.97 26.00
CA VAL A 744 -9.14 -1.37 24.73
C VAL A 744 -10.39 -0.51 24.98
N ALA A 745 -10.23 0.80 24.87
CA ALA A 745 -11.29 1.76 25.11
C ALA A 745 -12.06 1.99 23.82
N PHE A 746 -12.85 0.99 23.39
CA PHE A 746 -13.82 1.22 22.31
C PHE A 746 -14.93 2.19 22.74
N ARG A 747 -15.13 2.36 24.05
CA ARG A 747 -16.04 3.31 24.66
C ARG A 747 -15.26 4.46 25.32
N PRO A 748 -15.86 5.65 25.47
CA PRO A 748 -15.24 6.76 26.21
C PRO A 748 -14.90 6.35 27.65
N ALA A 749 -13.86 6.97 28.22
CA ALA A 749 -13.46 6.73 29.62
C ALA A 749 -14.36 7.42 30.66
N PHE A 750 -15.52 7.91 30.22
CA PHE A 750 -16.48 8.69 30.99
C PHE A 750 -17.90 8.30 30.58
N LYS A 751 -18.86 8.53 31.48
CA LYS A 751 -20.27 8.20 31.20
C LYS A 751 -20.83 9.17 30.16
N VAL A 752 -21.44 8.65 29.10
CA VAL A 752 -22.18 9.45 28.12
C VAL A 752 -23.63 9.04 28.17
N ILE A 753 -24.55 9.98 28.33
CA ILE A 753 -25.96 9.70 28.62
C ILE A 753 -26.84 10.48 27.66
N ASN A 754 -27.74 9.77 26.97
CA ASN A 754 -28.74 10.41 26.12
C ASN A 754 -29.92 10.92 26.95
N SER A 755 -30.66 11.88 26.41
CA SER A 755 -31.82 12.50 27.06
C SER A 755 -33.11 11.71 26.89
N SER A 756 -33.29 11.02 25.76
CA SER A 756 -34.58 10.42 25.38
C SER A 756 -35.07 9.39 26.41
N ASN A 757 -34.14 8.61 27.00
CA ASN A 757 -34.45 7.54 27.94
C ASN A 757 -33.53 7.55 29.20
N GLY A 758 -32.59 8.49 29.30
CA GLY A 758 -31.54 8.45 30.31
C GLY A 758 -30.55 7.30 30.13
N THR A 759 -30.56 6.65 28.96
CA THR A 759 -29.73 5.48 28.65
C THR A 759 -28.29 5.92 28.44
N THR A 760 -27.36 5.19 29.07
CA THR A 760 -25.93 5.38 28.87
C THR A 760 -25.49 4.84 27.51
N LEU A 761 -24.41 5.38 26.96
CA LEU A 761 -23.78 4.85 25.74
C LEU A 761 -23.39 3.39 25.90
N ASP A 762 -22.96 2.99 27.09
CA ASP A 762 -22.58 1.61 27.40
C ASP A 762 -23.78 0.65 27.27
N GLU A 763 -24.93 1.04 27.84
CA GLU A 763 -26.19 0.29 27.73
C GLU A 763 -26.70 0.24 26.29
N ASP A 764 -26.65 1.36 25.57
CA ASP A 764 -27.10 1.47 24.17
C ASP A 764 -26.28 0.58 23.23
N TRP A 765 -24.96 0.59 23.40
CA TRP A 765 -24.03 -0.19 22.59
C TRP A 765 -24.09 -1.69 22.94
N GLY A 766 -24.48 -2.03 24.18
CA GLY A 766 -24.61 -3.41 24.62
C GLY A 766 -23.31 -4.20 24.43
N LYS A 767 -23.35 -5.24 23.59
CA LYS A 767 -22.22 -6.19 23.41
C LYS A 767 -21.08 -5.69 22.52
N GLY A 768 -21.27 -4.63 21.73
CA GLY A 768 -20.25 -4.16 20.79
C GLY A 768 -20.34 -2.67 20.50
N PRO A 769 -19.30 -2.06 19.91
CA PRO A 769 -19.33 -0.68 19.46
C PRO A 769 -20.48 -0.38 18.49
N ASN A 770 -21.15 0.74 18.71
CA ASN A 770 -22.19 1.28 17.83
C ASN A 770 -21.76 2.70 17.39
N LEU A 771 -20.74 2.76 16.54
CA LEU A 771 -20.11 4.00 16.08
C LEU A 771 -19.96 4.05 14.56
N TYR A 772 -20.64 5.00 13.91
CA TYR A 772 -20.64 5.22 12.46
C TYR A 772 -19.32 5.86 12.02
N LEU A 773 -18.65 5.22 11.04
CA LEU A 773 -17.37 5.63 10.47
C LEU A 773 -16.24 5.89 11.50
N GLY A 774 -16.37 5.37 12.72
CA GLY A 774 -15.44 5.70 13.82
C GLY A 774 -15.59 7.12 14.39
N LEU A 775 -16.68 7.82 14.06
CA LEU A 775 -16.86 9.25 14.32
C LEU A 775 -18.11 9.58 15.13
N SER A 776 -19.31 9.10 14.76
CA SER A 776 -20.58 9.55 15.36
C SER A 776 -21.42 8.38 15.87
N ALA A 777 -22.16 8.58 16.96
CA ALA A 777 -23.02 7.55 17.55
C ALA A 777 -24.51 7.89 17.38
N PRO A 778 -25.38 6.93 16.96
CA PRO A 778 -26.83 7.16 16.88
C PRO A 778 -27.41 7.53 18.24
N ARG A 779 -28.41 8.41 18.30
CA ARG A 779 -29.07 8.84 19.55
C ARG A 779 -28.18 9.60 20.56
N PHE A 780 -26.93 9.90 20.21
CA PHE A 780 -26.02 10.75 20.99
C PHE A 780 -25.65 11.99 20.16
N PRO A 781 -26.52 13.02 20.13
CA PRO A 781 -26.35 14.12 19.19
C PRO A 781 -25.13 14.98 19.49
N ASN A 782 -24.52 15.53 18.44
CA ASN A 782 -23.34 16.40 18.52
C ASN A 782 -22.16 15.78 19.28
N PHE A 783 -22.11 14.45 19.38
CA PHE A 783 -21.00 13.71 19.98
C PHE A 783 -20.12 13.13 18.88
N TYR A 784 -18.84 13.51 18.88
CA TYR A 784 -17.87 13.06 17.88
C TYR A 784 -16.68 12.39 18.56
N THR A 785 -16.28 11.22 18.08
CA THR A 785 -15.05 10.54 18.48
C THR A 785 -13.99 10.73 17.40
N ILE A 786 -12.74 10.96 17.80
CA ILE A 786 -11.61 11.07 16.86
C ILE A 786 -10.90 9.72 16.81
N VAL A 787 -10.87 9.09 15.61
CA VAL A 787 -10.29 7.75 15.35
C VAL A 787 -10.79 6.64 16.31
N GLY A 788 -12.11 6.54 16.48
CA GLY A 788 -12.76 5.47 17.23
C GLY A 788 -12.90 4.14 16.46
N PRO A 789 -13.62 3.14 17.01
CA PRO A 789 -13.93 1.87 16.34
C PRO A 789 -14.43 2.04 14.91
N GLY A 790 -13.71 1.43 13.97
CA GLY A 790 -13.91 1.58 12.53
C GLY A 790 -12.95 2.55 11.83
N ALA A 791 -11.95 3.08 12.54
CA ALA A 791 -10.84 3.82 11.96
C ALA A 791 -9.69 2.91 11.47
N THR A 792 -8.66 3.52 10.88
CA THR A 792 -7.51 2.84 10.27
C THR A 792 -6.35 2.68 11.27
N TRP A 793 -6.46 1.73 12.19
CA TRP A 793 -5.40 1.50 13.18
C TRP A 793 -4.33 0.49 12.77
N SER A 794 -4.66 -0.37 11.81
CA SER A 794 -3.79 -1.41 11.29
C SER A 794 -2.96 -0.93 10.11
N SER A 795 -3.55 -0.14 9.20
CA SER A 795 -2.96 0.33 7.95
C SER A 795 -2.62 1.82 8.01
N GLY A 796 -1.57 2.21 7.26
CA GLY A 796 -1.15 3.60 7.08
C GLY A 796 -0.71 4.29 8.36
N THR A 797 -0.70 5.62 8.32
CA THR A 797 -0.32 6.47 9.44
C THR A 797 -1.58 7.03 10.14
N LEU A 798 -1.53 7.15 11.47
CA LEU A 798 -2.72 7.51 12.25
C LEU A 798 -3.04 9.01 12.22
N LEU A 799 -2.02 9.88 12.13
CA LEU A 799 -2.22 11.33 12.19
C LEU A 799 -3.10 11.85 11.05
N PRO A 800 -2.95 11.44 9.77
CA PRO A 800 -3.90 11.83 8.72
C PRO A 800 -5.36 11.44 9.00
N SER A 801 -5.58 10.31 9.66
CA SER A 801 -6.92 9.88 10.09
C SER A 801 -7.46 10.75 11.22
N ILE A 802 -6.61 11.17 12.17
CA ILE A 802 -6.97 12.18 13.18
C ILE A 802 -7.33 13.51 12.52
N GLU A 803 -6.49 14.00 11.60
CA GLU A 803 -6.69 15.26 10.89
C GLU A 803 -8.04 15.27 10.16
N THR A 804 -8.32 14.23 9.39
CA THR A 804 -9.56 14.17 8.59
C THR A 804 -10.79 13.94 9.47
N SER A 805 -10.67 13.19 10.58
CA SER A 805 -11.75 13.05 11.57
C SER A 805 -12.09 14.38 12.25
N VAL A 806 -11.07 15.18 12.57
CA VAL A 806 -11.24 16.53 13.12
C VAL A 806 -11.90 17.45 12.09
N GLU A 807 -11.43 17.42 10.84
CA GLU A 807 -12.04 18.20 9.75
C GLU A 807 -13.49 17.82 9.52
N TYR A 808 -13.84 16.53 9.57
CA TYR A 808 -15.21 16.04 9.51
C TYR A 808 -16.06 16.68 10.62
N ALA A 809 -15.61 16.57 11.88
CA ALA A 809 -16.34 17.14 13.01
C ALA A 809 -16.53 18.67 12.86
N ILE A 810 -15.50 19.39 12.41
CA ILE A 810 -15.61 20.84 12.19
C ILE A 810 -16.55 21.18 11.02
N LYS A 811 -16.59 20.38 9.95
CA LYS A 811 -17.56 20.57 8.85
C LYS A 811 -19.00 20.36 9.33
N MET A 812 -19.23 19.39 10.22
CA MET A 812 -20.52 19.23 10.90
C MET A 812 -20.85 20.47 11.75
N MET A 813 -19.90 20.97 12.54
CA MET A 813 -20.08 22.19 13.34
C MET A 813 -20.40 23.41 12.47
N ARG A 814 -19.67 23.61 11.36
CA ARG A 814 -19.92 24.70 10.42
C ARG A 814 -21.35 24.65 9.89
N LYS A 815 -21.82 23.47 9.46
CA LYS A 815 -23.21 23.27 9.02
C LYS A 815 -24.19 23.64 10.13
N MET A 816 -23.90 23.29 11.38
CA MET A 816 -24.76 23.69 12.50
C MET A 816 -24.86 25.20 12.66
N GLN A 817 -23.73 25.90 12.53
CA GLN A 817 -23.67 27.35 12.67
C GLN A 817 -24.44 28.07 11.58
N THR A 818 -24.29 27.63 10.32
CA THR A 818 -24.78 28.35 9.14
C THR A 818 -26.22 28.02 8.77
N GLU A 819 -26.79 26.92 9.27
CA GLU A 819 -28.18 26.50 8.97
C GLU A 819 -29.10 26.51 10.20
N GLY A 820 -28.61 26.98 11.36
CA GLY A 820 -29.40 27.07 12.58
C GLY A 820 -29.83 25.69 13.11
N ILE A 821 -28.93 24.71 13.07
CA ILE A 821 -29.18 23.35 13.56
C ILE A 821 -28.78 23.27 15.04
N ILE A 822 -29.61 22.65 15.89
CA ILE A 822 -29.30 22.46 17.31
C ILE A 822 -28.69 21.10 17.60
N SER A 823 -29.08 20.08 16.83
CA SER A 823 -28.56 18.74 17.05
C SER A 823 -28.54 17.91 15.79
N MET A 824 -27.49 17.10 15.65
CA MET A 824 -27.36 16.05 14.65
C MET A 824 -26.88 14.77 15.31
N ASP A 825 -27.59 13.67 15.04
CA ASP A 825 -27.17 12.32 15.36
C ASP A 825 -27.33 11.44 14.12
N VAL A 826 -26.45 10.46 13.96
CA VAL A 826 -26.47 9.58 12.80
C VAL A 826 -27.65 8.61 12.91
N LYS A 827 -28.28 8.27 11.79
CA LYS A 827 -29.35 7.27 11.74
C LYS A 827 -28.79 5.88 12.05
N GLN A 828 -29.54 5.06 12.77
CA GLN A 828 -29.13 3.68 13.07
C GLN A 828 -28.99 2.86 11.78
N GLU A 829 -29.87 3.03 10.80
CA GLU A 829 -29.82 2.32 9.51
C GLU A 829 -28.51 2.56 8.74
N ALA A 830 -28.01 3.81 8.71
CA ALA A 830 -26.74 4.13 8.04
C ALA A 830 -25.54 3.48 8.73
N LEU A 831 -25.62 3.28 10.05
CA LEU A 831 -24.61 2.54 10.80
C LEU A 831 -24.71 1.03 10.52
N ASP A 832 -25.92 0.48 10.55
CA ASP A 832 -26.13 -0.95 10.29
C ASP A 832 -25.64 -1.33 8.89
N ASP A 833 -25.91 -0.50 7.88
CA ASP A 833 -25.44 -0.69 6.50
C ASP A 833 -23.92 -0.70 6.40
N ILE A 834 -23.23 0.25 7.04
CA ILE A 834 -21.76 0.27 7.00
C ILE A 834 -21.14 -0.91 7.77
N TYR A 835 -21.76 -1.36 8.86
CA TYR A 835 -21.28 -2.55 9.59
C TYR A 835 -21.55 -3.84 8.82
N ALA A 836 -22.63 -3.94 8.05
CA ALA A 836 -22.83 -5.04 7.11
C ALA A 836 -21.69 -5.08 6.07
N HIS A 837 -21.27 -3.92 5.58
CA HIS A 837 -20.12 -3.82 4.68
C HIS A 837 -18.79 -4.23 5.35
N PHE A 838 -18.58 -3.83 6.63
CA PHE A 838 -17.40 -4.26 7.40
C PHE A 838 -17.36 -5.77 7.56
N ASP A 839 -18.47 -6.37 7.96
CA ASP A 839 -18.58 -7.80 8.19
C ASP A 839 -18.31 -8.59 6.92
N GLU A 840 -18.86 -8.16 5.77
CA GLU A 840 -18.62 -8.80 4.47
C GLU A 840 -17.16 -8.67 4.02
N PHE A 841 -16.60 -7.46 4.05
CA PHE A 841 -15.22 -7.23 3.63
C PHE A 841 -14.23 -8.07 4.46
N HIS A 842 -14.42 -8.11 5.78
CA HIS A 842 -13.47 -8.75 6.68
C HIS A 842 -13.48 -10.28 6.61
N GLN A 843 -14.45 -10.93 5.96
CA GLN A 843 -14.47 -12.39 5.75
C GLN A 843 -13.23 -12.92 5.04
N THR A 844 -12.59 -12.08 4.22
CA THR A 844 -11.44 -12.47 3.38
C THR A 844 -10.13 -11.82 3.82
N THR A 845 -10.11 -11.22 5.01
CA THR A 845 -8.95 -10.47 5.53
C THR A 845 -8.19 -11.26 6.59
N VAL A 846 -6.89 -11.00 6.71
CA VAL A 846 -6.02 -11.67 7.69
C VAL A 846 -6.46 -11.39 9.12
N TRP A 847 -7.24 -10.32 9.37
CA TRP A 847 -7.77 -9.98 10.68
C TRP A 847 -8.75 -11.03 11.22
N GLN A 848 -9.41 -11.78 10.33
CA GLN A 848 -10.37 -12.83 10.70
C GLN A 848 -9.72 -14.16 11.12
N GLU A 849 -8.40 -14.29 10.95
CA GLU A 849 -7.66 -15.48 11.38
C GLU A 849 -7.67 -15.66 12.90
N GLU A 850 -7.20 -16.83 13.36
CA GLU A 850 -7.22 -17.26 14.76
C GLU A 850 -6.12 -16.62 15.61
N CYS A 851 -6.00 -15.30 15.55
CA CYS A 851 -5.14 -14.51 16.41
C CYS A 851 -5.97 -13.77 17.47
N ARG A 852 -5.58 -13.86 18.74
CA ARG A 852 -6.17 -13.00 19.79
C ARG A 852 -5.73 -11.56 19.56
N SER A 853 -6.63 -10.64 19.19
CA SER A 853 -6.25 -9.26 18.84
C SER A 853 -7.17 -8.23 19.47
N TRP A 854 -6.63 -7.06 19.82
CA TRP A 854 -7.43 -5.94 20.29
C TRP A 854 -8.35 -5.38 19.19
N PHE A 855 -8.03 -5.60 17.91
CA PHE A 855 -8.93 -5.32 16.78
C PHE A 855 -10.28 -6.06 16.88
N LYS A 856 -10.30 -7.15 17.66
CA LYS A 856 -11.42 -8.06 17.90
C LYS A 856 -11.83 -8.07 19.37
N ASP A 857 -11.70 -6.94 20.07
CA ASP A 857 -12.06 -6.82 21.49
C ASP A 857 -11.27 -7.79 22.39
N GLY A 858 -10.01 -8.06 22.05
CA GLY A 858 -9.14 -8.96 22.81
C GLY A 858 -9.47 -10.46 22.69
N LYS A 859 -10.38 -10.83 21.77
CA LYS A 859 -10.81 -12.21 21.51
C LYS A 859 -10.07 -12.81 20.30
N ILE A 860 -10.14 -14.14 20.17
CA ILE A 860 -9.53 -14.90 19.04
C ILE A 860 -10.37 -14.71 17.78
N LYS A 861 -11.69 -14.92 17.89
CA LYS A 861 -12.67 -14.57 16.86
C LYS A 861 -13.76 -13.69 17.47
N ASN A 862 -14.03 -12.59 16.80
CA ASN A 862 -15.11 -11.64 17.08
C ASN A 862 -15.26 -10.74 15.84
N ARG A 863 -16.30 -9.90 15.79
CA ARG A 863 -16.37 -8.82 14.79
C ARG A 863 -15.09 -7.98 14.82
N ILE A 864 -14.64 -7.58 13.63
CA ILE A 864 -13.43 -6.77 13.44
C ILE A 864 -13.83 -5.29 13.34
N TYR A 865 -13.26 -4.46 14.20
CA TYR A 865 -13.60 -3.03 14.29
C TYR A 865 -12.59 -2.13 13.58
N LEU A 866 -12.03 -2.61 12.47
CA LEU A 866 -11.12 -1.86 11.60
C LEU A 866 -11.88 -1.37 10.37
N TRP A 867 -11.45 -0.24 9.82
CA TRP A 867 -11.95 0.22 8.53
C TRP A 867 -11.76 -0.86 7.43
N PRO A 868 -12.77 -1.17 6.61
CA PRO A 868 -12.70 -2.15 5.52
C PRO A 868 -12.02 -1.56 4.28
N GLY A 869 -10.78 -1.11 4.42
CA GLY A 869 -10.05 -0.46 3.33
C GLY A 869 -8.73 0.14 3.76
N SER A 870 -7.98 0.68 2.80
CA SER A 870 -6.73 1.40 3.08
C SER A 870 -6.97 2.71 3.79
N THR A 871 -5.92 3.30 4.37
CA THR A 871 -6.02 4.62 5.01
C THR A 871 -6.52 5.68 4.04
N ILE A 872 -5.98 5.73 2.82
CA ILE A 872 -6.46 6.68 1.80
C ILE A 872 -7.93 6.47 1.45
N HIS A 873 -8.42 5.22 1.45
CA HIS A 873 -9.84 4.94 1.26
C HIS A 873 -10.69 5.54 2.38
N PHE A 874 -10.29 5.36 3.64
CA PHE A 874 -10.95 5.98 4.79
C PHE A 874 -10.95 7.51 4.69
N LEU A 875 -9.77 8.11 4.46
CA LEU A 875 -9.63 9.57 4.36
C LEU A 875 -10.56 10.12 3.28
N LYS A 876 -10.64 9.45 2.11
CA LYS A 876 -11.57 9.83 1.04
C LYS A 876 -13.02 9.75 1.50
N THR A 877 -13.42 8.65 2.16
CA THR A 877 -14.79 8.45 2.64
C THR A 877 -15.23 9.51 3.64
N ILE A 878 -14.37 9.86 4.60
CA ILE A 878 -14.71 10.84 5.64
C ILE A 878 -14.29 12.27 5.29
N LYS A 879 -13.76 12.53 4.08
CA LYS A 879 -13.34 13.88 3.70
C LYS A 879 -14.53 14.83 3.66
N GLU A 880 -15.65 14.38 3.09
CA GLU A 880 -16.90 15.14 2.99
C GLU A 880 -18.00 14.43 3.79
N PRO A 881 -18.61 15.07 4.81
CA PRO A 881 -19.70 14.47 5.56
C PRO A 881 -20.93 14.17 4.69
N ARG A 882 -21.46 12.96 4.84
CA ARG A 882 -22.76 12.55 4.27
C ARG A 882 -23.89 13.02 5.17
N PHE A 883 -24.40 14.22 4.93
CA PHE A 883 -25.43 14.81 5.79
C PHE A 883 -26.78 14.06 5.70
N GLU A 884 -27.04 13.35 4.61
CA GLU A 884 -28.23 12.52 4.41
C GLU A 884 -28.32 11.33 5.39
N ASP A 885 -27.19 10.93 5.96
CA ASP A 885 -27.09 9.82 6.92
C ASP A 885 -27.46 10.28 8.35
N TYR A 886 -27.77 11.57 8.56
CA TYR A 886 -28.05 12.16 9.87
C TYR A 886 -29.52 12.57 10.05
N ASN A 887 -30.00 12.42 11.28
CA ASN A 887 -31.18 13.12 11.77
C ASN A 887 -30.78 14.55 12.12
N ILE A 888 -31.52 15.54 11.61
CA ILE A 888 -31.22 16.96 11.81
C ILE A 888 -32.39 17.64 12.52
N ARG A 889 -32.11 18.29 13.66
CA ARG A 889 -33.07 19.11 14.39
C ARG A 889 -32.70 20.58 14.33
N TYR A 890 -33.60 21.39 13.78
CA TYR A 890 -33.41 22.83 13.59
C TYR A 890 -33.83 23.63 14.82
N ARG A 891 -33.19 24.79 15.02
CA ARG A 891 -33.49 25.76 16.10
C ARG A 891 -34.84 26.41 15.92
N TYR A 892 -35.18 26.65 14.66
CA TYR A 892 -36.42 27.28 14.26
C TYR A 892 -37.31 26.24 13.59
N LYS A 893 -38.63 26.42 13.72
CA LYS A 893 -39.61 25.54 13.07
C LYS A 893 -39.45 25.52 11.55
N ASN A 894 -39.13 26.66 10.95
CA ASN A 894 -38.80 26.76 9.53
C ASN A 894 -37.31 26.49 9.33
N ARG A 895 -36.97 25.38 8.67
CA ARG A 895 -35.58 24.99 8.38
C ARG A 895 -34.83 26.00 7.50
N PHE A 896 -35.53 26.87 6.78
CA PHE A 896 -34.95 27.92 5.94
C PHE A 896 -34.75 29.25 6.67
N ALA A 897 -34.92 29.30 7.99
CA ALA A 897 -34.75 30.53 8.77
C ALA A 897 -33.33 31.13 8.63
N PHE A 898 -32.33 30.32 8.30
CA PHE A 898 -30.96 30.78 8.08
C PHE A 898 -30.81 31.71 6.86
N LEU A 899 -31.76 31.72 5.91
CA LEU A 899 -31.77 32.65 4.78
C LEU A 899 -31.79 34.12 5.24
N GLY A 900 -32.35 34.37 6.43
CA GLY A 900 -32.33 35.70 7.03
C GLY A 900 -33.11 36.74 6.23
N ASN A 901 -32.69 37.99 6.33
CA ASN A 901 -33.35 39.18 5.78
C ASN A 901 -33.12 39.40 4.27
N GLY A 902 -32.50 38.46 3.57
CA GLY A 902 -32.16 38.57 2.14
C GLY A 902 -30.80 39.21 1.86
N GLU A 903 -30.07 39.65 2.88
CA GLU A 903 -28.70 40.17 2.75
C GLU A 903 -27.65 39.05 2.86
N VAL A 904 -26.43 39.33 2.39
CA VAL A 904 -25.21 38.54 2.66
C VAL A 904 -24.24 39.33 3.54
N GLN A 905 -23.20 38.70 4.09
CA GLN A 905 -22.30 39.37 5.06
C GLN A 905 -21.67 40.64 4.49
N ALA A 906 -21.36 40.65 3.20
CA ALA A 906 -20.80 41.81 2.49
C ALA A 906 -21.68 43.06 2.60
N HIS A 907 -23.02 42.93 2.58
CA HIS A 907 -23.94 44.06 2.78
C HIS A 907 -23.74 44.70 4.16
N GLY A 908 -23.72 43.86 5.21
CA GLY A 908 -23.54 44.31 6.59
C GLY A 908 -22.16 44.92 6.88
N LYS A 909 -21.15 44.58 6.08
CA LYS A 909 -19.79 45.15 6.16
C LYS A 909 -19.59 46.37 5.27
N GLY A 910 -20.54 46.70 4.39
CA GLY A 910 -20.36 47.70 3.33
C GLY A 910 -19.30 47.32 2.30
N ASP A 911 -18.98 46.04 2.16
CA ASP A 911 -17.99 45.53 1.20
C ASP A 911 -18.63 45.34 -0.18
N VAL A 912 -18.65 46.42 -0.96
CA VAL A 912 -19.26 46.43 -2.30
C VAL A 912 -18.54 45.48 -3.26
N ALA A 913 -17.21 45.36 -3.17
CA ALA A 913 -16.44 44.46 -4.02
C ALA A 913 -16.74 42.99 -3.71
N GLY A 914 -16.96 42.65 -2.43
CA GLY A 914 -17.36 41.33 -1.95
C GLY A 914 -18.73 40.83 -2.43
N LEU A 915 -19.51 41.65 -3.15
CA LEU A 915 -20.78 41.25 -3.76
C LEU A 915 -20.63 40.57 -5.12
N ALA A 916 -19.47 40.64 -5.76
CA ALA A 916 -19.23 40.07 -7.08
C ALA A 916 -18.11 39.00 -7.14
N PRO A 917 -17.92 38.12 -6.13
CA PRO A 917 -16.79 37.18 -6.10
C PRO A 917 -16.85 36.12 -7.21
N TYR A 918 -18.01 35.93 -7.84
CA TYR A 918 -18.21 35.00 -8.94
C TYR A 918 -17.70 35.52 -10.29
N VAL A 919 -17.43 36.82 -10.43
CA VAL A 919 -16.85 37.42 -11.65
C VAL A 919 -15.33 37.22 -11.62
N ARG A 920 -14.80 36.35 -12.50
CA ARG A 920 -13.41 35.87 -12.42
C ARG A 920 -12.78 35.59 -13.79
N ASN A 921 -11.45 35.70 -13.86
CA ASN A 921 -10.64 35.51 -15.08
C ASN A 921 -10.37 34.04 -15.45
N SER A 922 -10.64 33.11 -14.53
CA SER A 922 -10.46 31.67 -14.75
C SER A 922 -11.46 30.90 -13.89
N ASP A 923 -11.82 29.70 -14.32
CA ASP A 923 -12.73 28.87 -13.55
C ASP A 923 -12.02 28.23 -12.35
N HIS A 924 -12.23 28.82 -11.17
CA HIS A 924 -11.80 28.31 -9.88
C HIS A 924 -12.95 28.43 -8.87
N GLU A 925 -12.89 27.66 -7.76
CA GLU A 925 -13.89 27.74 -6.69
C GLU A 925 -13.97 29.16 -6.12
N TRP A 926 -15.20 29.61 -5.84
CA TRP A 926 -15.51 30.90 -5.24
C TRP A 926 -16.58 30.69 -4.17
N SER A 927 -16.68 31.63 -3.25
CA SER A 927 -17.72 31.65 -2.22
C SER A 927 -18.18 33.09 -1.97
N ILE A 928 -19.42 33.24 -1.50
CA ILE A 928 -19.94 34.52 -1.00
C ILE A 928 -19.87 34.46 0.52
N ALA A 929 -19.21 35.46 1.11
CA ALA A 929 -19.06 35.57 2.56
C ALA A 929 -20.37 35.98 3.25
#